data_AF-A0A949IMB4-F1
#
_entry.id   AF-A0A949IMB4-F1
#
_cell.length_a   1.000
_cell.length_b   1.000
_cell.length_c   1.000
_cell.angle_alpha   90.00
_cell.angle_beta   90.00
_cell.angle_gamma   90.00
#
_symmetry.space_group_name_H-M   'P 1'
#
loop_
_entity.id
_entity.type
_entity.pdbx_description
1 polymer ?
#
loop_
_entity_poly.entity_id
_entity_poly.type
_entity_poly.pdbx_seq_one_letter_code
_entity_poly.pdbx_strand_id
1 'polypeptide(L)'
;MGLSFLIVTTILTQVLAAAPQGAGATKAFAPDYDLNRFESAAVAFEKEDGKHMPAPGCTVFIGSSTVAHWSGLESEFKSFAAVNRGFGGSTIPEVNYYFARLVAKYKPGKIVFYAGTNDIADGHSGEQVAADFKKFLALAHKDLPGVPVYFISMSAAPSRQKWLSQYELGNRLIAALAENDKSLHYIDVTGVMRDAQGNLHSDYFGPDNLHMNKAGYAAWVPVIAAALSAYPELPAVDAAAADFKDKDAELVRLFRAGLLNSKKQVSLESDGTVYVSTGDIPAEWLRDSSAQIRPYLYFAKKDAKVAELIRGVIARQAKYLVRDPYANAFKKDFGIWEEKFELDSLTYPVIFAWSYYKATGDSSIFTPEFARAMDKVLDTMAREQDHAATCGKPGVYWYTHESLVNNGKGPEAAHTGMVWMGFRPSDDNCKYSYLIPSEMMAVVALTALVEIEDKFYADQKRKEQALLLRTQIDDGIKKYGIVEVPGFGRVFAYEVDGLGNHLLIDDANIPSLLSAPYLGYVDKDDPTYQNTRRYILSTANPNYAVGRLGSGIGSEHTPKGYIWPLSLIMQGLTSSSPADSGEQADIVKALLASDPGDHLLHESYDPDDQKKFTRPDFGWPNALFSEYILVSRKMVTPLPVPVWKH
;
A
#
# COMPACT_ATOMS: atom_id res chain seq x y z
N MET A 1 -24.86 -38.39 48.43
CA MET A 1 -26.24 -38.59 47.93
C MET A 1 -26.33 -37.89 46.58
N GLY A 2 -26.68 -38.48 45.45
CA GLY A 2 -26.90 -39.83 44.96
C GLY A 2 -26.97 -39.70 43.42
N LEU A 3 -26.30 -40.58 42.67
CA LEU A 3 -26.88 -41.50 41.67
C LEU A 3 -27.90 -40.87 40.70
N SER A 4 -27.91 -41.11 39.38
CA SER A 4 -27.15 -41.95 38.44
C SER A 4 -27.78 -41.74 37.06
N PHE A 5 -27.00 -41.90 35.99
CA PHE A 5 -27.26 -42.67 34.74
C PHE A 5 -26.44 -42.06 33.59
N LEU A 6 -25.27 -42.61 33.23
CA LEU A 6 -24.99 -43.75 32.33
C LEU A 6 -25.04 -43.40 30.83
N ILE A 7 -23.91 -43.69 30.15
CA ILE A 7 -23.73 -43.94 28.71
C ILE A 7 -23.82 -42.66 27.85
N VAL A 8 -22.74 -42.11 27.28
CA VAL A 8 -21.96 -42.64 26.14
C VAL A 8 -20.50 -42.17 26.26
N THR A 9 -19.57 -43.10 26.48
CA THR A 9 -18.12 -42.83 26.41
C THR A 9 -17.50 -43.75 25.37
N THR A 10 -17.70 -43.47 24.08
CA THR A 10 -16.78 -43.95 23.03
C THR A 10 -17.01 -43.22 21.70
N ILE A 11 -15.90 -42.78 21.09
CA ILE A 11 -15.71 -42.29 19.71
C ILE A 11 -15.53 -40.76 19.61
N LEU A 12 -14.33 -40.29 19.97
CA LEU A 12 -13.73 -39.10 19.37
C LEU A 12 -12.19 -39.19 19.45
N THR A 13 -11.68 -40.35 19.04
CA THR A 13 -10.29 -40.57 18.61
C THR A 13 -10.38 -41.28 17.27
N GLN A 14 -10.39 -40.48 16.20
CA GLN A 14 -10.16 -40.79 14.77
C GLN A 14 -11.07 -39.94 13.89
N VAL A 15 -10.65 -38.70 13.62
CA VAL A 15 -10.84 -38.08 12.29
C VAL A 15 -9.46 -37.61 11.82
N LEU A 16 -8.52 -38.55 11.81
CA LEU A 16 -7.43 -38.58 10.84
C LEU A 16 -7.79 -39.69 9.85
N ALA A 17 -7.68 -39.37 8.56
CA ALA A 17 -7.89 -40.25 7.41
C ALA A 17 -9.36 -40.60 7.06
N ALA A 18 -9.94 -39.75 6.25
CA ALA A 18 -10.51 -40.21 4.98
C ALA A 18 -9.87 -39.44 3.83
N ALA A 19 -8.55 -39.59 3.67
CA ALA A 19 -7.97 -39.51 2.34
C ALA A 19 -8.71 -40.55 1.50
N PRO A 20 -9.08 -40.26 0.24
CA PRO A 20 -9.66 -41.28 -0.61
C PRO A 20 -8.63 -42.41 -0.75
N GLN A 21 -8.85 -43.51 -0.02
CA GLN A 21 -8.16 -44.77 -0.28
C GLN A 21 -8.69 -45.28 -1.61
N GLY A 22 -8.00 -44.84 -2.65
CA GLY A 22 -8.34 -45.03 -4.04
C GLY A 22 -7.52 -44.14 -4.97
N ALA A 23 -6.34 -43.66 -4.56
CA ALA A 23 -5.36 -43.13 -5.50
C ALA A 23 -4.71 -44.30 -6.26
N GLY A 24 -5.51 -44.99 -7.06
CA GLY A 24 -4.94 -45.60 -8.26
C GLY A 24 -4.26 -44.49 -9.02
N ALA A 25 -3.00 -44.67 -9.42
CA ALA A 25 -2.29 -43.68 -10.22
C ALA A 25 -3.20 -43.26 -11.37
N THR A 26 -3.67 -42.01 -11.36
CA THR A 26 -4.51 -41.48 -12.42
C THR A 26 -3.71 -41.67 -13.70
N LYS A 27 -4.16 -42.59 -14.56
CA LYS A 27 -3.38 -42.99 -15.72
C LYS A 27 -3.18 -41.74 -16.58
N ALA A 28 -1.92 -41.39 -16.82
CA ALA A 28 -1.57 -40.29 -17.71
C ALA A 28 -2.37 -40.44 -19.01
N PHE A 29 -3.02 -39.36 -19.42
CA PHE A 29 -3.72 -39.37 -20.70
C PHE A 29 -2.68 -39.59 -21.81
N ALA A 30 -2.99 -40.52 -22.71
CA ALA A 30 -2.20 -40.76 -23.90
C ALA A 30 -2.97 -40.12 -25.07
N PRO A 31 -2.52 -38.96 -25.58
CA PRO A 31 -3.20 -38.32 -26.69
C PRO A 31 -3.25 -39.26 -27.91
N ASP A 32 -4.39 -39.22 -28.60
CA ASP A 32 -4.61 -39.91 -29.88
C ASP A 32 -4.06 -39.11 -31.08
N TYR A 33 -3.40 -37.98 -30.78
CA TYR A 33 -2.69 -37.13 -31.72
C TYR A 33 -1.18 -37.10 -31.43
N ASP A 34 -0.40 -36.82 -32.47
CA ASP A 34 1.04 -36.63 -32.34
C ASP A 34 1.35 -35.36 -31.53
N LEU A 35 2.20 -35.48 -30.51
CA LEU A 35 2.63 -34.36 -29.67
C LEU A 35 3.37 -33.26 -30.45
N ASN A 36 3.86 -33.57 -31.66
CA ASN A 36 4.58 -32.64 -32.52
C ASN A 36 3.68 -31.91 -33.54
N ARG A 37 2.35 -32.00 -33.44
CA ARG A 37 1.44 -31.37 -34.42
C ARG A 37 1.57 -29.83 -34.51
N PHE A 38 2.20 -29.20 -33.52
CA PHE A 38 2.50 -27.76 -33.50
C PHE A 38 3.97 -27.42 -33.86
N GLU A 39 4.68 -28.31 -34.55
CA GLU A 39 6.08 -28.13 -34.92
C GLU A 39 6.32 -26.84 -35.71
N SER A 40 5.39 -26.49 -36.60
CA SER A 40 5.46 -25.26 -37.38
C SER A 40 5.48 -24.00 -36.51
N ALA A 41 4.74 -23.99 -35.38
CA ALA A 41 4.76 -22.89 -34.43
C ALA A 41 6.09 -22.81 -33.67
N ALA A 42 6.62 -23.96 -33.23
CA ALA A 42 7.92 -24.01 -32.57
C ALA A 42 9.05 -23.50 -33.47
N VAL A 43 9.07 -23.94 -34.74
CA VAL A 43 10.02 -23.47 -35.75
C VAL A 43 9.86 -21.98 -36.06
N ALA A 44 8.63 -21.46 -36.03
CA ALA A 44 8.39 -20.02 -36.22
C ALA A 44 9.01 -19.19 -35.08
N PHE A 45 8.84 -19.60 -33.82
CA PHE A 45 9.49 -18.96 -32.68
C PHE A 45 11.01 -19.07 -32.75
N GLU A 46 11.56 -20.23 -33.13
CA GLU A 46 13.01 -20.41 -33.28
C GLU A 46 13.59 -19.50 -34.37
N LYS A 47 12.84 -19.28 -35.46
CA LYS A 47 13.23 -18.34 -36.53
C LYS A 47 13.17 -16.89 -36.05
N GLU A 48 12.20 -16.54 -35.20
CA GLU A 48 12.11 -15.23 -34.58
C GLU A 48 13.26 -14.98 -33.60
N ASP A 49 13.54 -15.95 -32.73
CA ASP A 49 14.68 -15.94 -31.80
C ASP A 49 16.02 -15.77 -32.54
N GLY A 50 16.14 -16.37 -33.73
CA GLY A 50 17.33 -16.22 -34.58
C GLY A 50 17.58 -14.79 -35.05
N LYS A 51 16.54 -13.93 -35.05
CA LYS A 51 16.65 -12.49 -35.31
C LYS A 51 16.88 -11.70 -34.03
N HIS A 52 16.12 -12.03 -32.98
CA HIS A 52 16.21 -11.36 -31.69
C HIS A 52 15.89 -12.36 -30.57
N MET A 53 16.93 -12.88 -29.93
CA MET A 53 16.77 -13.79 -28.80
C MET A 53 16.28 -12.99 -27.58
N PRO A 54 15.18 -13.40 -26.91
CA PRO A 54 14.77 -12.80 -25.66
C PRO A 54 15.88 -12.82 -24.61
N ALA A 55 15.98 -11.76 -23.82
CA ALA A 55 17.01 -11.65 -22.79
C ALA A 55 16.82 -12.71 -21.68
N PRO A 56 17.90 -13.29 -21.14
CA PRO A 56 17.83 -14.13 -19.95
C PRO A 56 17.15 -13.38 -18.79
N GLY A 57 16.39 -14.09 -17.96
CA GLY A 57 15.61 -13.47 -16.89
C GLY A 57 14.25 -12.90 -17.33
N CYS A 58 13.87 -13.06 -18.60
CA CYS A 58 12.55 -12.67 -19.11
C CYS A 58 11.40 -13.45 -18.43
N THR A 59 10.17 -12.96 -18.62
CA THR A 59 8.96 -13.68 -18.19
C THR A 59 8.35 -14.39 -19.38
N VAL A 60 8.46 -15.72 -19.43
CA VAL A 60 7.92 -16.52 -20.54
C VAL A 60 6.45 -16.83 -20.28
N PHE A 61 5.56 -16.34 -21.13
CA PHE A 61 4.17 -16.75 -21.17
C PHE A 61 4.01 -17.93 -22.13
N ILE A 62 3.63 -19.09 -21.63
CA ILE A 62 3.51 -20.35 -22.37
C ILE A 62 2.09 -20.91 -22.22
N GLY A 63 1.56 -21.51 -23.29
CA GLY A 63 0.21 -22.06 -23.21
C GLY A 63 -0.52 -22.16 -24.54
N SER A 64 -1.84 -22.28 -24.44
CA SER A 64 -2.75 -22.47 -25.56
C SER A 64 -3.06 -21.18 -26.33
N SER A 65 -4.07 -21.23 -27.19
CA SER A 65 -4.53 -20.15 -28.05
C SER A 65 -4.94 -18.89 -27.28
N THR A 66 -5.30 -19.02 -26.00
CA THR A 66 -5.55 -17.85 -25.13
C THR A 66 -4.28 -17.04 -24.90
N VAL A 67 -3.12 -17.68 -24.80
CA VAL A 67 -1.84 -16.96 -24.74
C VAL A 67 -1.43 -16.53 -26.15
N ALA A 68 -1.58 -17.42 -27.14
CA ALA A 68 -1.15 -17.16 -28.51
C ALA A 68 -1.87 -15.96 -29.17
N HIS A 69 -3.17 -15.78 -28.88
CA HIS A 69 -3.98 -14.70 -29.47
C HIS A 69 -3.91 -13.39 -28.68
N TRP A 70 -3.14 -13.34 -27.60
CA TRP A 70 -3.00 -12.14 -26.77
C TRP A 70 -2.02 -11.15 -27.42
N SER A 71 -2.49 -10.42 -28.43
CA SER A 71 -1.66 -9.50 -29.22
C SER A 71 -1.03 -8.35 -28.41
N GLY A 72 -1.64 -7.98 -27.27
CA GLY A 72 -1.14 -6.94 -26.36
C GLY A 72 -0.15 -7.42 -25.29
N LEU A 73 0.06 -8.73 -25.14
CA LEU A 73 0.72 -9.33 -23.97
C LEU A 73 2.08 -8.70 -23.65
N GLU A 74 2.99 -8.64 -24.62
CA GLU A 74 4.35 -8.14 -24.38
C GLU A 74 4.37 -6.64 -24.04
N SER A 75 3.38 -5.88 -24.55
CA SER A 75 3.23 -4.46 -24.24
C SER A 75 2.62 -4.22 -22.86
N GLU A 76 1.63 -5.03 -22.47
CA GLU A 76 0.92 -4.93 -21.19
C GLU A 76 1.77 -5.41 -20.01
N PHE A 77 2.67 -6.38 -20.25
CA PHE A 77 3.63 -6.89 -19.27
C PHE A 77 5.08 -6.47 -19.57
N LYS A 78 5.26 -5.32 -20.21
CA LYS A 78 6.59 -4.78 -20.56
C LYS A 78 7.51 -4.63 -19.34
N SER A 79 6.95 -4.24 -18.18
CA SER A 79 7.68 -4.11 -16.91
C SER A 79 8.24 -5.44 -16.39
N PHE A 80 7.72 -6.57 -16.86
CA PHE A 80 8.16 -7.91 -16.50
C PHE A 80 9.02 -8.57 -17.59
N ALA A 81 9.41 -7.82 -18.64
CA ALA A 81 10.11 -8.36 -19.81
C ALA A 81 9.40 -9.60 -20.37
N ALA A 82 8.09 -9.49 -20.58
CA ALA A 82 7.27 -10.61 -21.04
C ALA A 82 7.58 -11.02 -22.48
N VAL A 83 7.49 -12.32 -22.73
CA VAL A 83 7.71 -12.94 -24.03
C VAL A 83 6.57 -13.92 -24.30
N ASN A 84 5.87 -13.76 -25.42
CA ASN A 84 4.76 -14.65 -25.77
C ASN A 84 5.26 -15.90 -26.50
N ARG A 85 5.05 -17.07 -25.89
CA ARG A 85 5.34 -18.39 -26.49
C ARG A 85 4.10 -19.28 -26.49
N GLY A 86 2.90 -18.71 -26.46
CA GLY A 86 1.65 -19.44 -26.62
C GLY A 86 1.49 -19.97 -28.05
N PHE A 87 0.92 -21.17 -28.21
CA PHE A 87 0.72 -21.76 -29.53
C PHE A 87 -0.52 -22.65 -29.61
N GLY A 88 -1.29 -22.46 -30.69
CA GLY A 88 -2.35 -23.36 -31.14
C GLY A 88 -3.41 -23.72 -30.11
N GLY A 89 -4.23 -24.73 -30.41
CA GLY A 89 -5.11 -25.36 -29.43
C GLY A 89 -4.36 -26.31 -28.50
N SER A 90 -3.15 -25.95 -28.06
CA SER A 90 -2.27 -26.88 -27.35
C SER A 90 -2.86 -27.37 -26.03
N THR A 91 -2.51 -28.61 -25.74
CA THR A 91 -2.76 -29.33 -24.49
C THR A 91 -1.49 -29.35 -23.63
N ILE A 92 -1.62 -29.66 -22.34
CA ILE A 92 -0.46 -29.71 -21.43
C ILE A 92 0.61 -30.73 -21.89
N PRO A 93 0.26 -31.94 -22.39
CA PRO A 93 1.25 -32.85 -22.96
C PRO A 93 2.10 -32.24 -24.09
N GLU A 94 1.52 -31.39 -24.93
CA GLU A 94 2.24 -30.72 -26.02
C GLU A 94 3.12 -29.60 -25.48
N VAL A 95 2.64 -28.82 -24.51
CA VAL A 95 3.47 -27.82 -23.81
C VAL A 95 4.67 -28.50 -23.14
N ASN A 96 4.48 -29.66 -22.52
CA ASN A 96 5.56 -30.48 -21.94
C ASN A 96 6.55 -30.96 -23.01
N TYR A 97 6.05 -31.43 -24.15
CA TYR A 97 6.87 -31.87 -25.28
C TYR A 97 7.77 -30.75 -25.80
N TYR A 98 7.24 -29.52 -25.88
CA TYR A 98 7.97 -28.35 -26.36
C TYR A 98 8.76 -27.59 -25.29
N PHE A 99 8.72 -28.02 -24.02
CA PHE A 99 9.30 -27.30 -22.87
C PHE A 99 10.75 -26.86 -23.10
N ALA A 100 11.62 -27.76 -23.57
CA ALA A 100 13.03 -27.46 -23.77
C ALA A 100 13.23 -26.34 -24.82
N ARG A 101 12.41 -26.31 -25.87
CA ARG A 101 12.52 -25.41 -27.01
C ARG A 101 11.84 -24.06 -26.77
N LEU A 102 10.70 -24.06 -26.08
CA LEU A 102 9.84 -22.89 -25.92
C LEU A 102 9.83 -22.30 -24.50
N VAL A 103 10.53 -22.92 -23.54
CA VAL A 103 10.64 -22.41 -22.16
C VAL A 103 12.10 -22.41 -21.71
N ALA A 104 12.72 -23.60 -21.58
CA ALA A 104 14.03 -23.74 -20.95
C ALA A 104 15.15 -22.97 -21.68
N LYS A 105 15.12 -22.96 -23.01
CA LYS A 105 16.08 -22.24 -23.87
C LYS A 105 16.22 -20.76 -23.52
N TYR A 106 15.17 -20.11 -23.02
CA TYR A 106 15.17 -18.68 -22.71
C TYR A 106 15.79 -18.33 -21.35
N LYS A 107 16.05 -19.32 -20.47
CA LYS A 107 16.51 -19.09 -19.09
C LYS A 107 15.65 -18.02 -18.38
N PRO A 108 14.32 -18.23 -18.30
CA PRO A 108 13.40 -17.23 -17.77
C PRO A 108 13.64 -16.96 -16.30
N GLY A 109 13.28 -15.74 -15.87
CA GLY A 109 13.19 -15.38 -14.45
C GLY A 109 11.82 -15.74 -13.85
N LYS A 110 10.79 -15.88 -14.69
CA LYS A 110 9.43 -16.32 -14.32
C LYS A 110 8.79 -17.08 -15.49
N ILE A 111 7.95 -18.06 -15.19
CA ILE A 111 7.13 -18.77 -16.20
C ILE A 111 5.66 -18.51 -15.90
N VAL A 112 4.89 -18.05 -16.87
CA VAL A 112 3.43 -17.90 -16.76
C VAL A 112 2.75 -18.92 -17.66
N PHE A 113 1.96 -19.81 -17.07
CA PHE A 113 1.42 -20.99 -17.72
C PHE A 113 -0.11 -20.89 -17.85
N TYR A 114 -0.64 -21.14 -19.06
CA TYR A 114 -2.08 -21.34 -19.28
C TYR A 114 -2.37 -22.41 -20.33
N ALA A 115 -2.74 -23.61 -19.87
CA ALA A 115 -3.27 -24.71 -20.69
C ALA A 115 -4.10 -25.64 -19.78
N GLY A 116 -4.81 -26.62 -20.35
CA GLY A 116 -5.74 -27.51 -19.63
C GLY A 116 -7.19 -27.41 -20.10
N THR A 117 -7.60 -26.26 -20.65
CA THR A 117 -8.99 -26.09 -21.12
C THR A 117 -9.28 -26.88 -22.40
N ASN A 118 -8.27 -27.04 -23.27
CA ASN A 118 -8.35 -27.88 -24.47
C ASN A 118 -8.28 -29.37 -24.11
N ASP A 119 -7.42 -29.74 -23.17
CA ASP A 119 -7.30 -31.11 -22.64
C ASP A 119 -8.67 -31.63 -22.20
N ILE A 120 -9.41 -30.85 -21.40
CA ILE A 120 -10.75 -31.23 -20.95
C ILE A 120 -11.77 -31.25 -22.10
N ALA A 121 -11.63 -30.36 -23.09
CA ALA A 121 -12.48 -30.38 -24.27
C ALA A 121 -12.23 -31.63 -25.15
N ASP A 122 -11.00 -32.15 -25.14
CA ASP A 122 -10.55 -33.37 -25.81
C ASP A 122 -10.81 -34.63 -24.96
N GLY A 123 -11.46 -34.48 -23.79
CA GLY A 123 -11.97 -35.59 -22.97
C GLY A 123 -11.14 -35.92 -21.73
N HIS A 124 -10.14 -35.11 -21.36
CA HIS A 124 -9.40 -35.30 -20.12
C HIS A 124 -10.25 -34.91 -18.90
N SER A 125 -10.02 -35.57 -17.77
CA SER A 125 -10.55 -35.12 -16.49
C SER A 125 -9.67 -34.02 -15.88
N GLY A 126 -10.22 -33.27 -14.92
CA GLY A 126 -9.47 -32.29 -14.13
C GLY A 126 -8.28 -32.90 -13.39
N GLU A 127 -8.40 -34.16 -12.93
CA GLU A 127 -7.29 -34.92 -12.34
C GLU A 127 -6.16 -35.19 -13.34
N GLN A 128 -6.50 -35.51 -14.59
CA GLN A 128 -5.51 -35.76 -15.64
C GLN A 128 -4.77 -34.48 -16.01
N VAL A 129 -5.50 -33.35 -16.11
CA VAL A 129 -4.89 -32.03 -16.32
C VAL A 129 -3.90 -31.69 -15.19
N ALA A 130 -4.30 -31.88 -13.93
CA ALA A 130 -3.41 -31.64 -12.79
C ALA A 130 -2.17 -32.58 -12.80
N ALA A 131 -2.35 -33.85 -13.19
CA ALA A 131 -1.26 -34.80 -13.32
C ALA A 131 -0.27 -34.44 -14.45
N ASP A 132 -0.77 -33.96 -15.59
CA ASP A 132 0.07 -33.51 -16.70
C ASP A 132 0.77 -32.18 -16.39
N PHE A 133 0.12 -31.26 -15.66
CA PHE A 133 0.79 -30.05 -15.17
C PHE A 133 1.89 -30.37 -14.15
N LYS A 134 1.70 -31.38 -13.30
CA LYS A 134 2.75 -31.85 -12.39
C LYS A 134 4.01 -32.32 -13.13
N LYS A 135 3.87 -32.84 -14.36
CA LYS A 135 5.03 -33.16 -15.22
C LYS A 135 5.72 -31.89 -15.72
N PHE A 136 4.96 -30.84 -16.07
CA PHE A 136 5.52 -29.53 -16.41
C PHE A 136 6.38 -28.98 -15.26
N LEU A 137 5.84 -29.02 -14.04
CA LEU A 137 6.58 -28.59 -12.84
C LEU A 137 7.86 -29.40 -12.64
N ALA A 138 7.81 -30.72 -12.83
CA ALA A 138 8.99 -31.56 -12.73
C ALA A 138 10.08 -31.21 -13.77
N LEU A 139 9.68 -30.81 -15.00
CA LEU A 139 10.61 -30.28 -16.00
C LEU A 139 11.20 -28.94 -15.57
N ALA A 140 10.36 -28.02 -15.07
CA ALA A 140 10.79 -26.72 -14.56
C ALA A 140 11.77 -26.84 -13.39
N HIS A 141 11.49 -27.67 -12.39
CA HIS A 141 12.39 -27.90 -11.26
C HIS A 141 13.74 -28.50 -11.67
N LYS A 142 13.73 -29.38 -12.67
CA LYS A 142 14.92 -30.07 -13.13
C LYS A 142 15.81 -29.15 -13.97
N ASP A 143 15.24 -28.45 -14.94
CA ASP A 143 16.00 -27.73 -15.96
C ASP A 143 16.13 -26.22 -15.63
N LEU A 144 15.28 -25.69 -14.75
CA LEU A 144 15.21 -24.28 -14.32
C LEU A 144 15.03 -24.15 -12.79
N PRO A 145 15.95 -24.69 -11.97
CA PRO A 145 15.79 -24.71 -10.52
C PRO A 145 15.65 -23.30 -9.93
N GLY A 146 14.64 -23.10 -9.09
CA GLY A 146 14.36 -21.83 -8.42
C GLY A 146 13.60 -20.79 -9.25
N VAL A 147 13.28 -21.09 -10.52
CA VAL A 147 12.43 -20.20 -11.34
C VAL A 147 10.96 -20.39 -10.95
N PRO A 148 10.25 -19.34 -10.50
CA PRO A 148 8.85 -19.45 -10.14
C PRO A 148 7.95 -19.68 -11.37
N VAL A 149 6.96 -20.56 -11.19
CA VAL A 149 5.91 -20.91 -12.15
C VAL A 149 4.59 -20.34 -11.68
N TYR A 150 3.91 -19.60 -12.53
CA TYR A 150 2.61 -18.97 -12.27
C TYR A 150 1.55 -19.67 -13.12
N PHE A 151 0.70 -20.49 -12.50
CA PHE A 151 -0.40 -21.16 -13.19
C PHE A 151 -1.64 -20.27 -13.18
N ILE A 152 -2.11 -19.87 -14.36
CA ILE A 152 -3.37 -19.14 -14.51
C ILE A 152 -4.52 -20.16 -14.49
N SER A 153 -5.47 -19.99 -13.58
CA SER A 153 -6.64 -20.87 -13.42
C SER A 153 -7.41 -21.04 -14.72
N MET A 154 -7.89 -22.25 -14.99
CA MET A 154 -8.80 -22.51 -16.10
C MET A 154 -10.13 -21.80 -15.85
N SER A 155 -10.57 -20.97 -16.80
CA SER A 155 -11.88 -20.31 -16.75
C SER A 155 -12.76 -20.79 -17.90
N ALA A 156 -14.05 -20.92 -17.65
CA ALA A 156 -15.01 -21.34 -18.66
C ALA A 156 -15.32 -20.18 -19.63
N ALA A 157 -15.19 -20.45 -20.93
CA ALA A 157 -15.78 -19.60 -21.96
C ALA A 157 -17.27 -19.96 -22.16
N PRO A 158 -18.09 -19.07 -22.76
CA PRO A 158 -19.52 -19.35 -22.98
C PRO A 158 -19.76 -20.64 -23.78
N SER A 159 -18.94 -20.95 -24.78
CA SER A 159 -19.00 -22.21 -25.55
C SER A 159 -18.58 -23.46 -24.76
N ARG A 160 -17.95 -23.28 -23.59
CA ARG A 160 -17.29 -24.33 -22.80
C ARG A 160 -17.90 -24.55 -21.41
N GLN A 161 -19.04 -23.95 -21.11
CA GLN A 161 -19.66 -24.04 -19.76
C GLN A 161 -19.93 -25.48 -19.30
N LYS A 162 -20.24 -26.41 -20.21
CA LYS A 162 -20.53 -27.82 -19.87
C LYS A 162 -19.36 -28.54 -19.17
N TRP A 163 -18.14 -28.01 -19.27
CA TRP A 163 -16.94 -28.58 -18.67
C TRP A 163 -16.51 -27.89 -17.37
N LEU A 164 -17.28 -26.92 -16.87
CA LEU A 164 -16.93 -26.11 -15.71
C LEU A 164 -16.53 -26.94 -14.48
N SER A 165 -17.23 -28.03 -14.20
CA SER A 165 -16.92 -28.89 -13.04
C SER A 165 -15.53 -29.54 -13.14
N GLN A 166 -15.06 -29.85 -14.35
CA GLN A 166 -13.72 -30.39 -14.57
C GLN A 166 -12.65 -29.30 -14.48
N TYR A 167 -12.94 -28.08 -14.95
CA TYR A 167 -12.06 -26.92 -14.74
C TYR A 167 -11.87 -26.64 -13.25
N GLU A 168 -12.97 -26.58 -12.49
CA GLU A 168 -12.92 -26.36 -11.04
C GLU A 168 -12.15 -27.47 -10.32
N LEU A 169 -12.31 -28.73 -10.74
CA LEU A 169 -11.56 -29.84 -10.16
C LEU A 169 -10.06 -29.74 -10.43
N GLY A 170 -9.66 -29.51 -11.68
CA GLY A 170 -8.25 -29.34 -12.03
C GLY A 170 -7.64 -28.12 -11.34
N ASN A 171 -8.35 -26.99 -11.31
CA ASN A 171 -7.95 -25.78 -10.59
C ASN A 171 -7.71 -26.04 -9.11
N ARG A 172 -8.63 -26.71 -8.41
CA ARG A 172 -8.46 -27.04 -6.98
C ARG A 172 -7.24 -27.92 -6.74
N LEU A 173 -7.01 -28.91 -7.61
CA LEU A 173 -5.85 -29.81 -7.47
C LEU A 173 -4.53 -29.07 -7.71
N ILE A 174 -4.48 -28.16 -8.69
CA ILE A 174 -3.28 -27.38 -8.98
C ILE A 174 -3.03 -26.32 -7.90
N ALA A 175 -4.07 -25.68 -7.38
CA ALA A 175 -3.97 -24.81 -6.21
C ALA A 175 -3.40 -25.56 -4.99
N ALA A 176 -3.85 -26.80 -4.75
CA ALA A 176 -3.30 -27.64 -3.68
C ALA A 176 -1.82 -28.06 -3.92
N LEU A 177 -1.36 -28.13 -5.17
CA LEU A 177 0.08 -28.30 -5.45
C LEU A 177 0.87 -27.06 -5.03
N ALA A 178 0.34 -25.86 -5.27
CA ALA A 178 0.99 -24.59 -4.92
C ALA A 178 1.19 -24.44 -3.39
N GLU A 179 0.30 -25.02 -2.58
CA GLU A 179 0.45 -25.06 -1.12
C GLU A 179 1.71 -25.83 -0.66
N ASN A 180 2.18 -26.79 -1.47
CA ASN A 180 3.29 -27.69 -1.13
C ASN A 180 4.59 -27.36 -1.88
N ASP A 181 4.54 -26.45 -2.85
CA ASP A 181 5.66 -26.06 -3.69
C ASP A 181 5.75 -24.53 -3.77
N LYS A 182 6.71 -23.96 -3.03
CA LYS A 182 6.92 -22.51 -2.96
C LYS A 182 7.34 -21.86 -4.28
N SER A 183 7.76 -22.66 -5.26
CA SER A 183 8.07 -22.16 -6.60
C SER A 183 6.83 -22.09 -7.50
N LEU A 184 5.69 -22.65 -7.07
CA LEU A 184 4.42 -22.58 -7.81
C LEU A 184 3.50 -21.54 -7.18
N HIS A 185 3.04 -20.60 -8.01
CA HIS A 185 2.03 -19.62 -7.67
C HIS A 185 0.76 -19.90 -8.49
N TYR A 186 -0.38 -20.01 -7.81
CA TYR A 186 -1.68 -20.14 -8.48
C TYR A 186 -2.33 -18.76 -8.63
N ILE A 187 -2.74 -18.41 -9.85
CA ILE A 187 -3.42 -17.15 -10.17
C ILE A 187 -4.89 -17.47 -10.50
N ASP A 188 -5.81 -17.00 -9.66
CA ASP A 188 -7.25 -17.14 -9.90
C ASP A 188 -7.78 -15.99 -10.75
N VAL A 189 -8.10 -16.28 -12.01
CA VAL A 189 -8.76 -15.33 -12.92
C VAL A 189 -10.26 -15.61 -13.05
N THR A 190 -10.80 -16.62 -12.38
CA THR A 190 -12.22 -16.99 -12.55
C THR A 190 -13.18 -15.92 -12.03
N GLY A 191 -12.78 -15.19 -10.98
CA GLY A 191 -13.57 -14.11 -10.40
C GLY A 191 -13.78 -12.94 -11.35
N VAL A 192 -12.72 -12.47 -12.02
CA VAL A 192 -12.81 -11.35 -12.97
C VAL A 192 -13.52 -11.70 -14.27
N MET A 193 -13.80 -12.99 -14.51
CA MET A 193 -14.57 -13.44 -15.67
C MET A 193 -16.08 -13.50 -15.41
N ARG A 194 -16.52 -13.13 -14.20
CA ARG A 194 -17.93 -13.18 -13.79
C ARG A 194 -18.40 -11.83 -13.27
N ASP A 195 -19.67 -11.54 -13.50
CA ASP A 195 -20.35 -10.39 -12.91
C ASP A 195 -20.65 -10.63 -11.41
N ALA A 196 -21.17 -9.60 -10.74
CA ALA A 196 -21.52 -9.67 -9.33
C ALA A 196 -22.63 -10.68 -9.00
N GLN A 197 -23.36 -11.17 -10.02
CA GLN A 197 -24.38 -12.20 -9.90
C GLN A 197 -23.83 -13.60 -10.20
N GLY A 198 -22.54 -13.71 -10.54
CA GLY A 198 -21.85 -14.96 -10.85
C GLY A 198 -21.97 -15.42 -12.31
N ASN A 199 -22.61 -14.63 -13.18
CA ASN A 199 -22.74 -14.96 -14.60
C ASN A 199 -21.45 -14.64 -15.35
N LEU A 200 -21.12 -15.42 -16.37
CA LEU A 200 -19.96 -15.15 -17.21
C LEU A 200 -20.15 -13.86 -18.03
N HIS A 201 -19.12 -13.01 -18.05
CA HIS A 201 -19.02 -11.87 -18.94
C HIS A 201 -18.92 -12.33 -20.40
N SER A 202 -20.07 -12.55 -21.03
CA SER A 202 -20.12 -13.03 -22.42
C SER A 202 -19.57 -11.99 -23.39
N ASP A 203 -19.61 -10.72 -23.01
CA ASP A 203 -19.02 -9.57 -23.71
C ASP A 203 -17.48 -9.57 -23.71
N TYR A 204 -16.83 -10.43 -22.91
CA TYR A 204 -15.36 -10.58 -22.92
C TYR A 204 -14.86 -11.51 -24.01
N PHE A 205 -15.75 -12.16 -24.75
CA PHE A 205 -15.42 -13.16 -25.76
C PHE A 205 -15.72 -12.64 -27.17
N GLY A 206 -15.01 -13.21 -28.15
CA GLY A 206 -15.25 -12.97 -29.57
C GLY A 206 -16.47 -13.75 -30.10
N PRO A 207 -16.74 -13.66 -31.41
CA PRO A 207 -17.90 -14.31 -32.04
C PRO A 207 -17.94 -15.84 -31.92
N ASP A 208 -16.80 -16.48 -31.65
CA ASP A 208 -16.70 -17.92 -31.43
C ASP A 208 -17.10 -18.36 -30.01
N ASN A 209 -17.42 -17.40 -29.13
CA ASN A 209 -17.75 -17.64 -27.73
C ASN A 209 -16.67 -18.47 -26.99
N LEU A 210 -15.42 -18.38 -27.44
CA LEU A 210 -14.30 -19.16 -26.91
C LEU A 210 -13.10 -18.27 -26.59
N HIS A 211 -12.62 -17.50 -27.57
CA HIS A 211 -11.43 -16.68 -27.39
C HIS A 211 -11.79 -15.31 -26.84
N MET A 212 -10.96 -14.80 -25.91
CA MET A 212 -11.17 -13.48 -25.34
C MET A 212 -10.91 -12.38 -26.38
N ASN A 213 -11.70 -11.32 -26.27
CA ASN A 213 -11.43 -10.06 -26.94
C ASN A 213 -10.58 -9.15 -26.02
N LYS A 214 -10.36 -7.89 -26.44
CA LYS A 214 -9.56 -6.92 -25.68
C LYS A 214 -10.06 -6.68 -24.24
N ALA A 215 -11.38 -6.68 -24.02
CA ALA A 215 -11.95 -6.46 -22.69
C ALA A 215 -11.66 -7.64 -21.75
N GLY A 216 -11.75 -8.88 -22.26
CA GLY A 216 -11.38 -10.07 -21.48
C GLY A 216 -9.92 -10.08 -21.05
N TYR A 217 -8.99 -9.76 -21.95
CA TYR A 217 -7.58 -9.63 -21.58
C TYR A 217 -7.34 -8.48 -20.58
N ALA A 218 -7.99 -7.33 -20.78
CA ALA A 218 -7.88 -6.20 -19.86
C ALA A 218 -8.32 -6.55 -18.43
N ALA A 219 -9.29 -7.45 -18.27
CA ALA A 219 -9.70 -7.96 -16.95
C ALA A 219 -8.63 -8.87 -16.30
N TRP A 220 -7.86 -9.62 -17.10
CA TRP A 220 -6.79 -10.49 -16.59
C TRP A 220 -5.51 -9.75 -16.22
N VAL A 221 -5.17 -8.68 -16.96
CA VAL A 221 -3.92 -7.90 -16.75
C VAL A 221 -3.66 -7.57 -15.28
N PRO A 222 -4.56 -6.91 -14.53
CA PRO A 222 -4.27 -6.52 -13.15
C PRO A 222 -4.07 -7.71 -12.21
N VAL A 223 -4.82 -8.80 -12.42
CA VAL A 223 -4.70 -10.02 -11.60
C VAL A 223 -3.35 -10.69 -11.79
N ILE A 224 -2.92 -10.84 -13.05
CA ILE A 224 -1.64 -11.47 -13.38
C ILE A 224 -0.48 -10.56 -12.99
N ALA A 225 -0.57 -9.26 -13.27
CA ALA A 225 0.49 -8.29 -12.92
C ALA A 225 0.73 -8.26 -11.41
N ALA A 226 -0.33 -8.27 -10.60
CA ALA A 226 -0.23 -8.33 -9.15
C ALA A 226 0.49 -9.60 -8.66
N ALA A 227 0.26 -10.74 -9.32
CA ALA A 227 0.95 -11.99 -8.98
C ALA A 227 2.43 -11.97 -9.39
N LEU A 228 2.77 -11.35 -10.53
CA LEU A 228 4.15 -11.29 -11.05
C LEU A 228 5.04 -10.27 -10.32
N SER A 229 4.43 -9.30 -9.64
CA SER A 229 5.15 -8.32 -8.82
C SER A 229 5.82 -9.00 -7.63
N ALA A 230 7.15 -8.89 -7.58
CA ALA A 230 7.96 -9.40 -6.47
C ALA A 230 7.87 -8.42 -5.30
N TYR A 231 6.80 -8.51 -4.52
CA TYR A 231 6.71 -7.78 -3.26
C TYR A 231 7.53 -8.49 -2.19
N PRO A 232 8.17 -7.77 -1.27
CA PRO A 232 8.98 -8.38 -0.23
C PRO A 232 8.15 -9.34 0.61
N GLU A 233 8.61 -10.58 0.81
CA GLU A 233 8.02 -11.48 1.79
C GLU A 233 8.24 -10.91 3.20
N LEU A 234 7.17 -10.69 3.95
CA LEU A 234 7.22 -10.09 5.30
C LEU A 234 6.45 -11.03 6.24
N PRO A 235 7.05 -12.15 6.67
CA PRO A 235 6.33 -13.23 7.34
C PRO A 235 5.48 -12.80 8.53
N ALA A 236 5.94 -11.86 9.36
CA ALA A 236 5.17 -11.37 10.50
C ALA A 236 3.96 -10.51 10.08
N VAL A 237 4.09 -9.73 9.00
CA VAL A 237 2.98 -8.95 8.43
C VAL A 237 1.96 -9.89 7.77
N ASP A 238 2.46 -10.83 6.97
CA ASP A 238 1.64 -11.85 6.29
C ASP A 238 0.87 -12.70 7.31
N ALA A 239 1.52 -13.13 8.40
CA ALA A 239 0.89 -13.84 9.50
C ALA A 239 -0.15 -12.97 10.24
N ALA A 240 0.18 -11.72 10.56
CA ALA A 240 -0.75 -10.81 11.24
C ALA A 240 -2.04 -10.60 10.43
N ALA A 241 -1.94 -10.49 9.10
CA ALA A 241 -3.11 -10.45 8.23
C ALA A 241 -3.90 -11.77 8.27
N ALA A 242 -3.24 -12.92 8.05
CA ALA A 242 -3.91 -14.23 8.00
C ALA A 242 -4.60 -14.60 9.33
N ASP A 243 -3.96 -14.27 10.45
CA ASP A 243 -4.38 -14.64 11.79
C ASP A 243 -5.44 -13.70 12.36
N PHE A 244 -5.61 -12.49 11.81
CA PHE A 244 -6.66 -11.58 12.24
C PHE A 244 -8.05 -12.21 12.10
N LYS A 245 -8.80 -12.25 13.22
CA LYS A 245 -10.17 -12.73 13.32
C LYS A 245 -11.02 -11.67 14.01
N ASP A 246 -12.22 -11.45 13.49
CA ASP A 246 -13.26 -10.63 14.09
C ASP A 246 -14.62 -11.31 13.79
N LYS A 247 -15.66 -10.93 14.55
CA LYS A 247 -17.04 -11.37 14.29
C LYS A 247 -17.59 -10.76 12.99
N ASP A 248 -17.06 -9.61 12.58
CA ASP A 248 -17.41 -8.95 11.33
C ASP A 248 -16.49 -9.39 10.20
N ALA A 249 -17.05 -10.14 9.24
CA ALA A 249 -16.29 -10.66 8.10
C ALA A 249 -15.80 -9.57 7.14
N GLU A 250 -16.51 -8.44 7.03
CA GLU A 250 -16.05 -7.30 6.22
C GLU A 250 -14.85 -6.62 6.87
N LEU A 251 -14.86 -6.46 8.20
CA LEU A 251 -13.70 -5.95 8.93
C LEU A 251 -12.46 -6.83 8.73
N VAL A 252 -12.65 -8.16 8.74
CA VAL A 252 -11.55 -9.10 8.46
C VAL A 252 -10.99 -8.92 7.05
N ARG A 253 -11.86 -8.73 6.03
CA ARG A 253 -11.43 -8.51 4.65
C ARG A 253 -10.68 -7.19 4.49
N LEU A 254 -11.27 -6.10 4.96
CA LEU A 254 -10.70 -4.75 4.88
C LEU A 254 -9.36 -4.66 5.62
N PHE A 255 -9.27 -5.22 6.83
CA PHE A 255 -8.01 -5.25 7.59
C PHE A 255 -6.91 -6.02 6.86
N ARG A 256 -7.23 -7.21 6.33
CA ARG A 256 -6.25 -8.04 5.61
C ARG A 256 -5.75 -7.36 4.35
N ALA A 257 -6.67 -6.85 3.54
CA ALA A 257 -6.32 -6.17 2.30
C ALA A 257 -5.55 -4.88 2.58
N GLY A 258 -5.98 -4.10 3.58
CA GLY A 258 -5.32 -2.86 3.98
C GLY A 258 -3.89 -3.07 4.50
N LEU A 259 -3.68 -4.04 5.41
CA LEU A 259 -2.36 -4.31 5.97
C LEU A 259 -1.37 -4.82 4.90
N LEU A 260 -1.86 -5.55 3.91
CA LEU A 260 -1.04 -6.09 2.82
C LEU A 260 -0.88 -5.11 1.65
N ASN A 261 -1.65 -4.02 1.59
CA ASN A 261 -1.63 -3.09 0.46
C ASN A 261 -0.27 -2.37 0.35
N SER A 262 0.28 -1.82 1.43
CA SER A 262 1.55 -1.09 1.38
C SER A 262 2.73 -1.99 0.95
N LYS A 263 2.68 -3.29 1.24
CA LYS A 263 3.69 -4.24 0.75
C LYS A 263 3.69 -4.32 -0.79
N LYS A 264 2.56 -4.08 -1.44
CA LYS A 264 2.41 -4.03 -2.91
C LYS A 264 2.97 -2.74 -3.55
N GLN A 265 3.33 -1.76 -2.73
CA GLN A 265 3.81 -0.45 -3.18
C GLN A 265 5.31 -0.26 -2.90
N VAL A 266 5.96 -1.31 -2.36
CA VAL A 266 7.37 -1.31 -1.99
C VAL A 266 8.21 -1.96 -3.08
N SER A 267 9.34 -1.35 -3.42
CA SER A 267 10.40 -1.97 -4.21
C SER A 267 11.78 -1.83 -3.53
N LEU A 268 12.51 -2.94 -3.50
CA LEU A 268 13.90 -2.98 -3.03
C LEU A 268 14.80 -2.50 -4.16
N GLU A 269 15.69 -1.57 -3.85
CA GLU A 269 16.58 -0.94 -4.82
C GLU A 269 18.00 -1.51 -4.76
N SER A 270 18.71 -1.44 -5.88
CA SER A 270 20.07 -1.97 -6.01
C SER A 270 21.10 -1.26 -5.13
N ASP A 271 20.78 -0.06 -4.65
CA ASP A 271 21.61 0.72 -3.72
C ASP A 271 21.34 0.39 -2.25
N GLY A 272 20.56 -0.66 -1.98
CA GLY A 272 20.19 -1.12 -0.64
C GLY A 272 19.11 -0.29 0.04
N THR A 273 18.55 0.72 -0.64
CA THR A 273 17.40 1.48 -0.14
C THR A 273 16.08 0.83 -0.56
N VAL A 274 14.97 1.34 -0.01
CA VAL A 274 13.63 0.84 -0.32
C VAL A 274 12.77 2.01 -0.78
N TYR A 275 12.23 1.91 -1.99
CA TYR A 275 11.29 2.88 -2.57
C TYR A 275 9.86 2.50 -2.24
N VAL A 276 9.02 3.49 -1.91
CA VAL A 276 7.61 3.29 -1.55
C VAL A 276 6.74 4.25 -2.35
N SER A 277 6.06 3.76 -3.39
CA SER A 277 5.10 4.58 -4.15
C SER A 277 3.86 4.87 -3.33
N THR A 278 3.16 5.98 -3.59
CA THR A 278 1.88 6.25 -2.89
C THR A 278 0.75 5.26 -3.25
N GLY A 279 0.88 4.57 -4.39
CA GLY A 279 -0.11 3.66 -4.96
C GLY A 279 -0.28 3.93 -6.45
N ASP A 280 -1.45 4.44 -6.83
CA ASP A 280 -1.79 4.83 -8.20
C ASP A 280 -0.90 5.96 -8.79
N ILE A 281 -0.19 6.73 -7.96
CA ILE A 281 0.79 7.73 -8.40
C ILE A 281 2.20 7.14 -8.29
N PRO A 282 3.00 7.11 -9.38
CA PRO A 282 4.31 6.47 -9.42
C PRO A 282 5.44 7.36 -8.85
N ALA A 283 5.21 7.96 -7.68
CA ALA A 283 6.18 8.76 -6.93
C ALA A 283 6.09 8.45 -5.42
N GLU A 284 7.16 8.78 -4.70
CA GLU A 284 7.31 8.60 -3.26
C GLU A 284 7.30 9.96 -2.56
N TRP A 285 6.30 10.19 -1.70
CA TRP A 285 6.26 11.33 -0.79
C TRP A 285 6.93 10.95 0.53
N LEU A 286 7.69 11.89 1.12
CA LEU A 286 8.32 11.69 2.43
C LEU A 286 7.28 11.42 3.54
N ARG A 287 6.15 12.13 3.48
CA ARG A 287 4.96 11.90 4.32
C ARG A 287 4.41 10.49 4.12
N ASP A 288 3.99 10.18 2.90
CA ASP A 288 3.26 8.96 2.58
C ASP A 288 4.10 7.72 2.87
N SER A 289 5.38 7.69 2.47
CA SER A 289 6.22 6.51 2.72
C SER A 289 6.46 6.26 4.20
N SER A 290 6.58 7.32 5.00
CA SER A 290 6.66 7.21 6.46
C SER A 290 5.36 6.64 7.05
N ALA A 291 4.21 7.17 6.62
CA ALA A 291 2.92 6.81 7.18
C ALA A 291 2.44 5.42 6.72
N GLN A 292 2.71 5.04 5.47
CA GLN A 292 2.38 3.73 4.91
C GLN A 292 3.12 2.58 5.59
N ILE A 293 4.39 2.80 5.93
CA ILE A 293 5.24 1.77 6.53
C ILE A 293 5.15 1.79 8.06
N ARG A 294 4.59 2.83 8.67
CA ARG A 294 4.43 2.96 10.13
C ARG A 294 3.82 1.73 10.82
N PRO A 295 2.75 1.09 10.33
CA PRO A 295 2.19 -0.10 10.99
C PRO A 295 3.19 -1.27 11.04
N TYR A 296 4.17 -1.32 10.14
CA TYR A 296 5.15 -2.40 10.12
C TYR A 296 6.16 -2.30 11.28
N LEU A 297 6.26 -1.15 11.94
CA LEU A 297 7.07 -0.97 13.15
C LEU A 297 6.67 -1.95 14.27
N TYR A 298 5.39 -2.34 14.35
CA TYR A 298 4.91 -3.33 15.34
C TYR A 298 5.54 -4.72 15.17
N PHE A 299 6.04 -5.04 13.97
CA PHE A 299 6.60 -6.35 13.64
C PHE A 299 8.13 -6.32 13.53
N ALA A 300 8.74 -5.15 13.34
CA ALA A 300 10.16 -4.97 13.06
C ALA A 300 11.09 -5.60 14.11
N LYS A 301 10.73 -5.57 15.40
CA LYS A 301 11.56 -6.19 16.46
C LYS A 301 11.64 -7.71 16.35
N LYS A 302 10.61 -8.36 15.78
CA LYS A 302 10.47 -9.82 15.73
C LYS A 302 10.75 -10.40 14.35
N ASP A 303 10.77 -9.57 13.31
CA ASP A 303 10.98 -9.98 11.93
C ASP A 303 12.09 -9.15 11.28
N ALA A 304 13.22 -9.82 11.01
CA ALA A 304 14.41 -9.20 10.44
C ALA A 304 14.16 -8.65 9.03
N LYS A 305 13.29 -9.28 8.22
CA LYS A 305 12.95 -8.79 6.88
C LYS A 305 12.15 -7.49 6.96
N VAL A 306 11.23 -7.39 7.93
CA VAL A 306 10.49 -6.15 8.20
C VAL A 306 11.45 -5.05 8.67
N ALA A 307 12.35 -5.36 9.61
CA ALA A 307 13.36 -4.38 10.05
C ALA A 307 14.26 -3.91 8.89
N GLU A 308 14.72 -4.83 8.03
CA GLU A 308 15.52 -4.49 6.84
C GLU A 308 14.79 -3.56 5.88
N LEU A 309 13.52 -3.84 5.59
CA LEU A 309 12.66 -2.98 4.79
C LEU A 309 12.61 -1.56 5.36
N ILE A 310 12.31 -1.43 6.65
CA ILE A 310 12.16 -0.13 7.31
C ILE A 310 13.49 0.65 7.35
N ARG A 311 14.62 -0.03 7.60
CA ARG A 311 15.95 0.61 7.51
C ARG A 311 16.20 1.17 6.11
N GLY A 312 15.82 0.41 5.07
CA GLY A 312 15.95 0.83 3.67
C GLY A 312 15.12 2.07 3.34
N VAL A 313 13.90 2.19 3.90
CA VAL A 313 13.04 3.38 3.73
C VAL A 313 13.68 4.59 4.42
N ILE A 314 14.12 4.46 5.68
CA ILE A 314 14.77 5.54 6.42
C ILE A 314 16.04 6.03 5.70
N ALA A 315 16.86 5.09 5.21
CA ALA A 315 18.06 5.41 4.45
C ALA A 315 17.73 6.16 3.16
N ARG A 316 16.62 5.83 2.49
CA ARG A 316 16.16 6.50 1.27
C ARG A 316 15.71 7.93 1.55
N GLN A 317 14.86 8.10 2.55
CA GLN A 317 14.35 9.41 2.97
C GLN A 317 15.48 10.36 3.38
N ALA A 318 16.53 9.86 4.04
CA ALA A 318 17.72 10.65 4.32
C ALA A 318 18.40 11.18 3.02
N LYS A 319 18.52 10.34 1.98
CA LYS A 319 19.06 10.77 0.67
C LYS A 319 18.18 11.82 0.00
N TYR A 320 16.86 11.71 0.12
CA TYR A 320 15.91 12.70 -0.38
C TYR A 320 16.08 14.06 0.30
N LEU A 321 16.14 14.08 1.62
CA LEU A 321 16.37 15.32 2.39
C LEU A 321 17.74 15.97 2.09
N VAL A 322 18.77 15.15 1.87
CA VAL A 322 20.10 15.65 1.43
C VAL A 322 20.04 16.22 0.02
N ARG A 323 19.24 15.61 -0.85
CA ARG A 323 19.05 16.02 -2.25
C ARG A 323 18.34 17.35 -2.34
N ASP A 324 17.17 17.46 -1.72
CA ASP A 324 16.37 18.68 -1.70
C ASP A 324 15.39 18.68 -0.51
N PRO A 325 15.62 19.48 0.54
CA PRO A 325 14.72 19.57 1.68
C PRO A 325 13.44 20.37 1.40
N TYR A 326 13.29 21.00 0.23
CA TYR A 326 12.05 21.70 -0.14
C TYR A 326 11.07 20.82 -0.92
N ALA A 327 11.52 19.65 -1.41
CA ALA A 327 10.68 18.75 -2.17
C ALA A 327 9.88 17.78 -1.27
N ASN A 328 8.58 17.67 -1.56
CA ASN A 328 7.69 16.70 -0.94
C ASN A 328 7.81 15.30 -1.58
N ALA A 329 8.05 15.24 -2.91
CA ALA A 329 7.94 13.99 -3.68
C ALA A 329 9.12 13.69 -4.59
N PHE A 330 9.47 12.41 -4.69
CA PHE A 330 10.62 11.93 -5.44
C PHE A 330 10.31 10.71 -6.30
N LYS A 331 11.07 10.57 -7.39
CA LYS A 331 11.08 9.41 -8.27
C LYS A 331 11.96 8.29 -7.69
N LYS A 332 11.79 7.10 -8.25
CA LYS A 332 12.60 5.91 -7.94
C LYS A 332 14.10 6.10 -8.22
N ASP A 333 14.47 6.96 -9.16
CA ASP A 333 15.86 7.30 -9.50
C ASP A 333 16.43 8.50 -8.72
N PHE A 334 15.76 8.93 -7.64
CA PHE A 334 16.07 10.13 -6.86
C PHE A 334 15.88 11.47 -7.59
N GLY A 335 15.26 11.47 -8.77
CA GLY A 335 14.75 12.71 -9.38
C GLY A 335 13.64 13.32 -8.54
N ILE A 336 13.53 14.65 -8.53
CA ILE A 336 12.39 15.34 -7.91
C ILE A 336 11.16 15.07 -8.79
N TRP A 337 10.07 14.62 -8.15
CA TRP A 337 8.76 14.49 -8.79
C TRP A 337 7.98 15.79 -8.65
N GLU A 338 7.93 16.33 -7.44
CA GLU A 338 7.25 17.57 -7.10
C GLU A 338 8.06 18.30 -6.02
N GLU A 339 8.12 19.63 -6.11
CA GLU A 339 8.88 20.51 -5.19
C GLU A 339 7.93 21.46 -4.45
N LYS A 340 6.91 20.91 -3.77
CA LYS A 340 6.03 21.69 -2.89
C LYS A 340 6.57 21.66 -1.46
N PHE A 341 6.89 22.84 -0.94
CA PHE A 341 7.46 22.93 0.40
C PHE A 341 6.38 22.78 1.48
N GLU A 342 6.49 21.64 2.15
CA GLU A 342 5.62 21.16 3.21
C GLU A 342 6.48 20.86 4.44
N LEU A 343 6.20 21.54 5.55
CA LEU A 343 6.98 21.34 6.78
C LEU A 343 6.89 19.90 7.29
N ASP A 344 5.75 19.23 7.11
CA ASP A 344 5.58 17.84 7.52
C ASP A 344 6.50 16.88 6.76
N SER A 345 6.85 17.18 5.50
CA SER A 345 7.79 16.39 4.71
C SER A 345 9.20 16.35 5.32
N LEU A 346 9.58 17.37 6.10
CA LEU A 346 10.81 17.37 6.89
C LEU A 346 10.71 16.58 8.21
N THR A 347 9.50 16.48 8.77
CA THR A 347 9.29 15.97 10.14
C THR A 347 8.88 14.50 10.19
N TYR A 348 8.16 14.01 9.17
CA TYR A 348 7.78 12.61 9.04
C TYR A 348 8.99 11.66 9.10
N PRO A 349 10.07 11.86 8.31
CA PRO A 349 11.26 11.00 8.39
C PRO A 349 11.93 10.98 9.77
N VAL A 350 11.91 12.12 10.49
CA VAL A 350 12.52 12.24 11.83
C VAL A 350 11.73 11.41 12.84
N ILE A 351 10.41 11.60 12.88
CA ILE A 351 9.53 10.86 13.80
C ILE A 351 9.52 9.37 13.45
N PHE A 352 9.54 9.01 12.16
CA PHE A 352 9.57 7.63 11.71
C PHE A 352 10.85 6.91 12.12
N ALA A 353 12.03 7.53 11.88
CA ALA A 353 13.32 7.00 12.30
C ALA A 353 13.41 6.85 13.83
N TRP A 354 12.96 7.85 14.59
CA TRP A 354 12.91 7.77 16.04
C TRP A 354 11.98 6.64 16.50
N SER A 355 10.78 6.52 15.92
CA SER A 355 9.81 5.47 16.27
C SER A 355 10.37 4.08 16.02
N TYR A 356 11.10 3.88 14.91
CA TYR A 356 11.83 2.63 14.65
C TYR A 356 12.86 2.32 15.72
N TYR A 357 13.73 3.28 16.06
CA TYR A 357 14.72 3.09 17.11
C TYR A 357 14.04 2.72 18.44
N LYS A 358 12.95 3.39 18.82
CA LYS A 358 12.28 3.11 20.09
C LYS A 358 11.56 1.76 20.10
N ALA A 359 11.00 1.34 18.96
CA ALA A 359 10.33 0.05 18.82
C ALA A 359 11.32 -1.14 18.82
N THR A 360 12.50 -0.97 18.22
CA THR A 360 13.43 -2.08 17.96
C THR A 360 14.69 -2.07 18.84
N GLY A 361 15.13 -0.88 19.29
CA GLY A 361 16.45 -0.64 19.88
C GLY A 361 17.58 -0.51 18.85
N ASP A 362 17.29 -0.62 17.55
CA ASP A 362 18.28 -0.57 16.48
C ASP A 362 18.63 0.88 16.13
N SER A 363 19.80 1.32 16.59
CA SER A 363 20.34 2.66 16.31
C SER A 363 21.24 2.70 15.06
N SER A 364 21.39 1.59 14.33
CA SER A 364 22.25 1.55 13.13
C SER A 364 21.76 2.45 11.99
N ILE A 365 20.48 2.84 12.03
CA ILE A 365 19.85 3.77 11.09
C ILE A 365 20.38 5.20 11.19
N PHE A 366 20.96 5.60 12.33
CA PHE A 366 21.51 6.93 12.56
C PHE A 366 22.91 7.04 11.96
N THR A 367 22.94 6.97 10.63
CA THR A 367 24.16 7.01 9.81
C THR A 367 24.68 8.44 9.64
N PRO A 368 25.92 8.63 9.12
CA PRO A 368 26.39 9.96 8.72
C PRO A 368 25.55 10.62 7.63
N GLU A 369 24.88 9.86 6.76
CA GLU A 369 23.94 10.41 5.76
C GLU A 369 22.69 10.97 6.44
N PHE A 370 22.16 10.24 7.44
CA PHE A 370 21.04 10.74 8.25
C PHE A 370 21.41 12.03 8.99
N ALA A 371 22.62 12.12 9.55
CA ALA A 371 23.10 13.38 10.17
C ALA A 371 23.12 14.55 9.17
N ARG A 372 23.61 14.33 7.94
CA ARG A 372 23.58 15.34 6.88
C ARG A 372 22.16 15.75 6.51
N ALA A 373 21.23 14.80 6.48
CA ALA A 373 19.82 15.11 6.29
C ALA A 373 19.29 16.03 7.40
N MET A 374 19.69 15.79 8.65
CA MET A 374 19.27 16.63 9.79
C MET A 374 19.88 18.04 9.72
N ASP A 375 21.11 18.20 9.24
CA ASP A 375 21.68 19.53 8.96
C ASP A 375 20.78 20.27 7.94
N LYS A 376 20.35 19.60 6.86
CA LYS A 376 19.44 20.19 5.85
C LYS A 376 18.08 20.55 6.44
N VAL A 377 17.48 19.68 7.24
CA VAL A 377 16.20 19.92 7.91
C VAL A 377 16.28 21.18 8.80
N LEU A 378 17.27 21.25 9.68
CA LEU A 378 17.44 22.36 10.63
C LEU A 378 17.77 23.68 9.93
N ASP A 379 18.61 23.64 8.89
CA ASP A 379 18.96 24.83 8.10
C ASP A 379 17.76 25.36 7.30
N THR A 380 16.94 24.48 6.73
CA THR A 380 15.71 24.88 6.04
C THR A 380 14.69 25.46 7.01
N MET A 381 14.40 24.79 8.13
CA MET A 381 13.48 25.33 9.15
C MET A 381 13.92 26.70 9.66
N ALA A 382 15.21 26.87 9.99
CA ALA A 382 15.74 28.16 10.45
C ALA A 382 15.66 29.26 9.38
N ARG A 383 15.87 28.92 8.10
CA ARG A 383 15.72 29.88 6.99
C ARG A 383 14.27 30.35 6.88
N GLU A 384 13.33 29.43 6.98
CA GLU A 384 11.92 29.70 6.72
C GLU A 384 11.18 30.29 7.94
N GLN A 385 11.83 30.42 9.11
CA GLN A 385 11.32 31.29 10.18
C GLN A 385 11.23 32.77 9.76
N ASP A 386 12.06 33.18 8.78
CA ASP A 386 12.04 34.52 8.20
C ASP A 386 12.11 34.45 6.66
N HIS A 387 11.09 33.83 6.05
CA HIS A 387 10.95 33.70 4.60
C HIS A 387 11.10 35.05 3.86
N ALA A 388 10.44 36.09 4.39
CA ALA A 388 10.48 37.43 3.83
C ALA A 388 11.90 38.04 3.82
N ALA A 389 12.73 37.77 4.84
CA ALA A 389 14.10 38.27 4.87
C ALA A 389 15.01 37.62 3.83
N THR A 390 14.69 36.46 3.26
CA THR A 390 15.49 35.87 2.18
C THR A 390 14.97 36.21 0.78
N CYS A 391 13.68 36.55 0.68
CA CYS A 391 13.00 36.85 -0.58
C CYS A 391 13.72 37.91 -1.43
N GLY A 392 14.14 37.53 -2.64
CA GLY A 392 14.68 38.44 -3.64
C GLY A 392 16.09 38.97 -3.37
N LYS A 393 16.81 38.47 -2.35
CA LYS A 393 18.21 38.86 -2.08
C LYS A 393 19.17 38.15 -3.05
N PRO A 394 20.00 38.88 -3.83
CA PRO A 394 20.97 38.26 -4.73
C PRO A 394 21.93 37.32 -3.99
N GLY A 395 22.10 36.10 -4.51
CA GLY A 395 23.02 35.10 -3.93
C GLY A 395 22.50 34.41 -2.66
N VAL A 396 21.27 34.68 -2.23
CA VAL A 396 20.59 33.96 -1.14
C VAL A 396 19.49 33.10 -1.76
N TYR A 397 19.51 31.80 -1.48
CA TYR A 397 18.41 30.92 -1.89
C TYR A 397 17.14 31.33 -1.13
N TRP A 398 16.05 31.45 -1.86
CA TRP A 398 14.71 31.66 -1.32
C TRP A 398 13.75 30.79 -2.13
N TYR A 399 12.83 30.11 -1.43
CA TYR A 399 11.89 29.20 -2.05
C TYR A 399 10.79 29.95 -2.81
N THR A 400 10.39 29.43 -3.97
CA THR A 400 9.30 29.98 -4.79
C THR A 400 8.62 28.85 -5.55
N HIS A 401 7.31 28.97 -5.78
CA HIS A 401 6.57 27.99 -6.56
C HIS A 401 5.46 28.66 -7.38
N GLU A 402 5.29 28.27 -8.64
CA GLU A 402 4.40 28.99 -9.58
C GLU A 402 2.92 29.04 -9.16
N SER A 403 2.45 28.05 -8.40
CA SER A 403 1.08 28.00 -7.88
C SER A 403 0.84 28.96 -6.72
N LEU A 404 1.89 29.48 -6.06
CA LEU A 404 1.76 30.34 -4.90
C LEU A 404 1.41 31.77 -5.31
N VAL A 405 0.68 32.46 -4.44
CA VAL A 405 0.34 33.88 -4.62
C VAL A 405 1.60 34.77 -4.62
N ASN A 406 1.41 36.06 -4.92
CA ASN A 406 2.50 37.05 -4.93
C ASN A 406 3.66 36.68 -5.87
N ASN A 407 3.34 36.19 -7.06
CA ASN A 407 4.30 35.72 -8.07
C ASN A 407 5.21 34.60 -7.55
N GLY A 408 4.60 33.61 -6.89
CA GLY A 408 5.27 32.42 -6.38
C GLY A 408 5.91 32.55 -4.99
N LYS A 409 5.81 33.72 -4.37
CA LYS A 409 6.37 34.00 -3.03
C LYS A 409 5.50 33.52 -1.88
N GLY A 410 4.24 33.18 -2.16
CA GLY A 410 3.26 32.85 -1.12
C GLY A 410 2.71 34.07 -0.39
N PRO A 411 1.80 33.83 0.58
CA PRO A 411 1.10 34.89 1.29
C PRO A 411 2.06 35.68 2.19
N GLU A 412 1.70 36.93 2.46
CA GLU A 412 2.46 37.76 3.41
C GLU A 412 2.35 37.18 4.83
N ALA A 413 3.47 37.22 5.57
CA ALA A 413 3.55 36.72 6.93
C ALA A 413 4.53 37.58 7.75
N ALA A 414 4.26 37.77 9.04
CA ALA A 414 5.17 38.40 10.00
C ALA A 414 6.00 37.34 10.73
N HIS A 415 7.22 37.68 11.13
CA HIS A 415 8.06 36.78 11.92
C HIS A 415 7.40 36.41 13.26
N THR A 416 7.08 35.12 13.43
CA THR A 416 6.43 34.56 14.63
C THR A 416 7.33 33.63 15.44
N GLY A 417 8.43 33.16 14.86
CA GLY A 417 9.21 32.02 15.36
C GLY A 417 8.74 30.65 14.84
N MET A 418 7.57 30.58 14.21
CA MET A 418 7.10 29.42 13.43
C MET A 418 7.76 29.39 12.04
N VAL A 419 7.66 28.27 11.34
CA VAL A 419 8.30 28.03 10.05
C VAL A 419 7.32 28.30 8.92
N TRP A 420 7.62 29.25 8.04
CA TRP A 420 6.80 29.48 6.85
C TRP A 420 6.71 28.21 6.00
N MET A 421 5.55 27.90 5.42
CA MET A 421 5.44 26.88 4.37
C MET A 421 4.50 27.31 3.24
N GLY A 422 4.70 26.72 2.07
CA GLY A 422 3.90 27.00 0.88
C GLY A 422 2.63 26.15 0.82
N PHE A 423 2.71 24.90 1.28
CA PHE A 423 1.70 23.88 1.03
C PHE A 423 1.35 23.09 2.30
N ARG A 424 0.12 22.59 2.31
CA ARG A 424 -0.43 21.69 3.34
C ARG A 424 -0.03 20.24 3.07
N PRO A 425 -0.26 19.31 4.02
CA PRO A 425 -0.14 17.88 3.78
C PRO A 425 -1.14 17.31 2.74
N SER A 426 -2.10 18.13 2.27
CA SER A 426 -2.97 17.84 1.12
C SER A 426 -2.36 18.23 -0.22
N ASP A 427 -1.12 18.72 -0.24
CA ASP A 427 -0.42 19.32 -1.38
C ASP A 427 -1.10 20.58 -1.95
N ASP A 428 -2.08 21.15 -1.23
CA ASP A 428 -2.76 22.41 -1.54
C ASP A 428 -2.00 23.62 -0.97
N ASN A 429 -2.15 24.78 -1.61
CA ASN A 429 -1.55 26.03 -1.14
C ASN A 429 -2.07 26.40 0.26
N CYS A 430 -1.17 26.80 1.16
CA CYS A 430 -1.55 27.48 2.39
C CYS A 430 -2.21 28.84 2.08
N LYS A 431 -3.27 29.20 2.83
CA LYS A 431 -3.84 30.55 2.77
C LYS A 431 -3.01 31.51 3.63
N TYR A 432 -2.62 31.05 4.82
CA TYR A 432 -1.58 31.68 5.64
C TYR A 432 -0.49 30.66 5.96
N SER A 433 0.77 31.07 5.85
CA SER A 433 1.89 30.13 5.77
C SER A 433 2.35 29.50 7.08
N TYR A 434 1.79 29.89 8.23
CA TYR A 434 2.01 29.17 9.49
C TYR A 434 0.86 28.19 9.74
N LEU A 435 1.00 26.99 9.18
CA LEU A 435 0.07 25.88 9.35
C LEU A 435 0.28 25.22 10.71
N ILE A 436 -0.59 25.56 11.65
CA ILE A 436 -0.49 25.16 13.06
C ILE A 436 -0.29 23.65 13.28
N PRO A 437 -1.03 22.73 12.63
CA PRO A 437 -0.80 21.31 12.87
C PRO A 437 0.58 20.81 12.40
N SER A 438 1.14 21.38 11.32
CA SER A 438 2.51 21.07 10.90
C SER A 438 3.56 21.65 11.85
N GLU A 439 3.31 22.83 12.42
CA GLU A 439 4.17 23.41 13.47
C GLU A 439 4.17 22.55 14.73
N MET A 440 3.00 22.03 15.14
CA MET A 440 2.87 21.09 16.26
C MET A 440 3.72 19.82 16.01
N MET A 441 3.66 19.27 14.81
CA MET A 441 4.47 18.12 14.41
C MET A 441 5.97 18.45 14.41
N ALA A 442 6.37 19.67 14.03
CA ALA A 442 7.75 20.12 14.09
C ALA A 442 8.28 20.17 15.54
N VAL A 443 7.49 20.66 16.50
CA VAL A 443 7.87 20.65 17.92
C VAL A 443 8.15 19.23 18.43
N VAL A 444 7.31 18.27 18.03
CA VAL A 444 7.45 16.85 18.35
C VAL A 444 8.71 16.27 17.69
N ALA A 445 8.90 16.50 16.39
CA ALA A 445 10.04 16.00 15.64
C ALA A 445 11.37 16.54 16.17
N LEU A 446 11.42 17.83 16.52
CA LEU A 446 12.60 18.44 17.13
C LEU A 446 12.88 17.88 18.53
N THR A 447 11.85 17.46 19.28
CA THR A 447 12.03 16.74 20.55
C THR A 447 12.69 15.37 20.32
N ALA A 448 12.27 14.64 19.29
CA ALA A 448 12.93 13.39 18.89
C ALA A 448 14.39 13.62 18.46
N LEU A 449 14.62 14.66 17.65
CA LEU A 449 15.95 15.00 17.15
C LEU A 449 16.92 15.35 18.28
N VAL A 450 16.47 16.08 19.31
CA VAL A 450 17.30 16.36 20.50
C VAL A 450 17.75 15.07 21.19
N GLU A 451 16.88 14.06 21.33
CA GLU A 451 17.28 12.74 21.87
C GLU A 451 18.29 12.04 20.96
N ILE A 452 18.09 12.13 19.63
CA ILE A 452 18.99 11.51 18.64
C ILE A 452 20.39 12.13 18.70
N GLU A 453 20.48 13.46 18.68
CA GLU A 453 21.76 14.17 18.73
C GLU A 453 22.50 13.92 20.05
N ASP A 454 21.79 13.90 21.17
CA ASP A 454 22.37 13.66 22.49
C ASP A 454 22.92 12.24 22.63
N LYS A 455 22.21 11.23 22.12
CA LYS A 455 22.55 9.82 22.32
C LYS A 455 23.49 9.23 21.28
N PHE A 456 23.41 9.67 20.02
CA PHE A 456 24.07 8.95 18.92
C PHE A 456 25.19 9.75 18.25
N TYR A 457 24.99 11.05 18.05
CA TYR A 457 25.98 11.89 17.37
C TYR A 457 26.85 12.70 18.33
N ALA A 458 26.36 12.95 19.56
CA ALA A 458 26.96 13.85 20.54
C ALA A 458 27.25 15.27 19.98
N ASP A 459 26.48 15.70 18.97
CA ASP A 459 26.64 17.00 18.31
C ASP A 459 25.86 18.08 19.06
N GLN A 460 26.57 18.82 19.91
CA GLN A 460 25.95 19.88 20.70
C GLN A 460 25.40 21.02 19.83
N LYS A 461 26.00 21.29 18.67
CA LYS A 461 25.55 22.39 17.80
C LYS A 461 24.18 22.06 17.18
N ARG A 462 24.03 20.89 16.57
CA ARG A 462 22.72 20.46 16.02
C ARG A 462 21.67 20.38 17.13
N LYS A 463 22.04 19.85 18.30
CA LYS A 463 21.15 19.77 19.46
C LYS A 463 20.65 21.15 19.91
N GLU A 464 21.55 22.13 20.05
CA GLU A 464 21.20 23.50 20.45
C GLU A 464 20.32 24.20 19.41
N GLN A 465 20.61 24.01 18.12
CA GLN A 465 19.77 24.53 17.03
C GLN A 465 18.36 23.92 17.06
N ALA A 466 18.24 22.60 17.26
CA ALA A 466 16.96 21.93 17.40
C ALA A 466 16.17 22.42 18.62
N LEU A 467 16.84 22.62 19.76
CA LEU A 467 16.22 23.18 20.97
C LEU A 467 15.70 24.61 20.76
N LEU A 468 16.48 25.45 20.08
CA LEU A 468 16.12 26.83 19.78
C LEU A 468 14.88 26.88 18.88
N LEU A 469 14.92 26.18 17.74
CA LEU A 469 13.79 26.10 16.81
C LEU A 469 12.53 25.60 17.51
N ARG A 470 12.64 24.50 18.27
CA ARG A 470 11.50 23.92 18.99
C ARG A 470 10.83 24.93 19.92
N THR A 471 11.65 25.68 20.67
CA THR A 471 11.16 26.66 21.64
C THR A 471 10.47 27.82 20.93
N GLN A 472 11.09 28.35 19.87
CA GLN A 472 10.54 29.46 19.09
C GLN A 472 9.24 29.10 18.38
N ILE A 473 9.16 27.90 17.82
CA ILE A 473 7.96 27.38 17.16
C ILE A 473 6.84 27.23 18.18
N ASP A 474 7.09 26.58 19.33
CA ASP A 474 6.07 26.37 20.37
C ASP A 474 5.57 27.70 20.97
N ASP A 475 6.46 28.65 21.22
CA ASP A 475 6.09 30.00 21.65
C ASP A 475 5.25 30.72 20.59
N GLY A 476 5.57 30.54 19.31
CA GLY A 476 4.81 31.04 18.17
C GLY A 476 3.40 30.45 18.12
N ILE A 477 3.25 29.12 18.25
CA ILE A 477 1.95 28.45 18.31
C ILE A 477 1.12 29.00 19.48
N LYS A 478 1.69 29.07 20.68
CA LYS A 478 1.00 29.55 21.89
C LYS A 478 0.52 30.99 21.75
N LYS A 479 1.30 31.85 21.06
CA LYS A 479 1.01 33.27 20.92
C LYS A 479 0.04 33.60 19.78
N TYR A 480 0.19 32.91 18.64
CA TYR A 480 -0.52 33.25 17.41
C TYR A 480 -1.55 32.20 16.99
N GLY A 481 -1.30 30.92 17.30
CA GLY A 481 -2.12 29.79 16.86
C GLY A 481 -3.37 29.51 17.68
N ILE A 482 -3.59 30.19 18.81
CA ILE A 482 -4.77 30.00 19.67
C ILE A 482 -5.67 31.23 19.61
N VAL A 483 -6.93 31.03 19.23
CA VAL A 483 -7.92 32.10 19.07
C VAL A 483 -9.22 31.79 19.81
N GLU A 484 -9.96 32.83 20.21
CA GLU A 484 -11.27 32.71 20.84
C GLU A 484 -12.37 32.60 19.78
N VAL A 485 -13.15 31.51 19.81
CA VAL A 485 -14.27 31.28 18.90
C VAL A 485 -15.59 31.29 19.67
N PRO A 486 -16.55 32.18 19.33
CA PRO A 486 -17.84 32.23 19.99
C PRO A 486 -18.55 30.86 20.03
N GLY A 487 -18.95 30.43 21.22
CA GLY A 487 -19.63 29.13 21.45
C GLY A 487 -18.68 27.93 21.61
N PHE A 488 -17.39 28.07 21.29
CA PHE A 488 -16.40 27.01 21.43
C PHE A 488 -15.33 27.33 22.48
N GLY A 489 -14.99 28.61 22.68
CA GLY A 489 -13.90 29.06 23.55
C GLY A 489 -12.57 29.12 22.80
N ARG A 490 -11.46 28.94 23.52
CA ARG A 490 -10.12 28.86 22.93
C ARG A 490 -9.99 27.61 22.07
N VAL A 491 -9.65 27.81 20.79
CA VAL A 491 -9.35 26.75 19.83
C VAL A 491 -8.02 27.03 19.15
N PHE A 492 -7.40 25.99 18.59
CA PHE A 492 -6.31 26.15 17.65
C PHE A 492 -6.87 26.60 16.29
N ALA A 493 -6.29 27.64 15.71
CA ALA A 493 -6.50 27.98 14.30
C ALA A 493 -5.79 26.95 13.42
N TYR A 494 -6.25 26.77 12.18
CA TYR A 494 -5.60 25.89 11.22
C TYR A 494 -4.35 26.56 10.65
N GLU A 495 -4.49 27.80 10.20
CA GLU A 495 -3.40 28.62 9.65
C GLU A 495 -3.44 30.04 10.21
N VAL A 496 -2.28 30.65 10.39
CA VAL A 496 -2.12 32.05 10.81
C VAL A 496 -0.99 32.74 10.03
N ASP A 497 -0.97 34.07 10.02
CA ASP A 497 0.06 34.87 9.32
C ASP A 497 0.97 35.69 10.26
N GLY A 498 0.68 35.71 11.56
CA GLY A 498 1.37 36.57 12.53
C GLY A 498 1.00 38.07 12.45
N LEU A 499 0.13 38.46 11.52
CA LEU A 499 -0.42 39.82 11.34
C LEU A 499 -1.82 39.96 11.96
N GLY A 500 -2.39 38.86 12.46
CA GLY A 500 -3.68 38.81 13.15
C GLY A 500 -4.77 38.08 12.38
N ASN A 501 -4.50 37.64 11.14
CA ASN A 501 -5.44 36.81 10.41
C ASN A 501 -5.27 35.33 10.79
N HIS A 502 -6.37 34.60 10.70
CA HIS A 502 -6.43 33.18 11.01
C HIS A 502 -7.47 32.47 10.14
N LEU A 503 -7.24 31.20 9.85
CA LEU A 503 -8.16 30.32 9.15
C LEU A 503 -8.72 29.27 10.13
N LEU A 504 -10.04 29.16 10.21
CA LEU A 504 -10.75 28.24 11.11
C LEU A 504 -11.39 27.09 10.34
N ILE A 505 -10.56 26.12 9.95
CA ILE A 505 -10.97 24.86 9.33
C ILE A 505 -10.25 23.69 10.03
N ASP A 506 -10.49 22.48 9.57
CA ASP A 506 -9.46 21.43 9.61
C ASP A 506 -9.51 20.68 8.28
N ASP A 507 -8.43 20.01 7.95
CA ASP A 507 -8.28 19.17 6.76
C ASP A 507 -8.08 17.70 7.17
N ALA A 508 -8.40 16.78 6.27
CA ALA A 508 -8.29 15.36 6.54
C ALA A 508 -6.85 14.84 6.53
N ASN A 509 -5.95 15.48 5.78
CA ASN A 509 -4.55 15.06 5.70
C ASN A 509 -3.83 15.32 7.03
N ILE A 510 -2.92 14.42 7.40
CA ILE A 510 -2.18 14.49 8.68
C ILE A 510 -0.76 14.99 8.40
N PRO A 511 -0.23 15.97 9.14
CA PRO A 511 -0.76 16.56 10.37
C PRO A 511 -2.01 17.46 10.19
N SER A 512 -3.04 17.17 10.98
CA SER A 512 -4.28 17.95 11.13
C SER A 512 -4.48 18.39 12.58
N LEU A 513 -5.36 19.36 12.84
CA LEU A 513 -5.69 19.77 14.22
C LEU A 513 -6.27 18.59 15.01
N LEU A 514 -7.08 17.76 14.37
CA LEU A 514 -7.61 16.53 14.96
C LEU A 514 -6.52 15.58 15.46
N SER A 515 -5.39 15.51 14.74
CA SER A 515 -4.27 14.60 15.00
C SER A 515 -3.30 15.05 16.10
N ALA A 516 -3.46 16.25 16.68
CA ALA A 516 -2.48 16.80 17.62
C ALA A 516 -2.12 15.87 18.82
N PRO A 517 -3.06 15.11 19.44
CA PRO A 517 -2.71 14.13 20.46
C PRO A 517 -2.04 12.87 19.92
N TYR A 518 -2.43 12.42 18.72
CA TYR A 518 -1.78 11.29 18.06
C TYR A 518 -0.31 11.59 17.75
N LEU A 519 -0.02 12.83 17.35
CA LEU A 519 1.33 13.33 17.12
C LEU A 519 2.12 13.52 18.42
N GLY A 520 1.47 13.58 19.59
CA GLY A 520 2.13 13.78 20.88
C GLY A 520 2.43 15.24 21.22
N TYR A 521 1.76 16.20 20.56
CA TYR A 521 1.93 17.64 20.85
C TYR A 521 1.17 18.07 22.11
N VAL A 522 -0.08 17.64 22.25
CA VAL A 522 -0.97 17.94 23.38
C VAL A 522 -1.58 16.65 23.93
N ASP A 523 -1.95 16.65 25.21
CA ASP A 523 -2.78 15.59 25.76
C ASP A 523 -4.18 15.60 25.12
N LYS A 524 -4.76 14.42 24.96
CA LYS A 524 -6.14 14.27 24.45
C LYS A 524 -7.16 15.03 25.29
N ASP A 525 -6.90 15.26 26.57
CA ASP A 525 -7.81 15.95 27.49
C ASP A 525 -7.49 17.45 27.62
N ASP A 526 -6.55 17.99 26.83
CA ASP A 526 -6.25 19.41 26.80
C ASP A 526 -7.52 20.23 26.45
N PRO A 527 -7.87 21.27 27.24
CA PRO A 527 -9.12 22.00 27.04
C PRO A 527 -9.17 22.75 25.70
N THR A 528 -8.04 23.25 25.20
CA THR A 528 -7.97 23.93 23.89
C THR A 528 -8.17 22.91 22.78
N TYR A 529 -7.53 21.73 22.88
CA TYR A 529 -7.74 20.63 21.95
C TYR A 529 -9.20 20.15 21.96
N GLN A 530 -9.83 19.95 23.12
CA GLN A 530 -11.22 19.50 23.20
C GLN A 530 -12.20 20.51 22.59
N ASN A 531 -11.97 21.81 22.80
CA ASN A 531 -12.74 22.85 22.13
C ASN A 531 -12.52 22.83 20.61
N THR A 532 -11.28 22.64 20.17
CA THR A 532 -10.92 22.53 18.75
C THR A 532 -11.57 21.30 18.12
N ARG A 533 -11.47 20.12 18.75
CA ARG A 533 -12.10 18.87 18.33
C ARG A 533 -13.61 19.04 18.15
N ARG A 534 -14.28 19.69 19.10
CA ARG A 534 -15.72 20.01 18.99
C ARG A 534 -16.03 20.93 17.81
N TYR A 535 -15.18 21.92 17.53
CA TYR A 535 -15.34 22.84 16.41
C TYR A 535 -15.17 22.10 15.06
N ILE A 536 -14.06 21.38 14.90
CA ILE A 536 -13.66 20.77 13.62
C ILE A 536 -14.52 19.57 13.23
N LEU A 537 -15.12 18.87 14.21
CA LEU A 537 -16.09 17.77 14.01
C LEU A 537 -17.54 18.27 14.03
N SER A 538 -17.77 19.46 13.48
CA SER A 538 -19.10 20.05 13.36
C SER A 538 -19.24 20.80 12.04
N THR A 539 -20.46 21.16 11.66
CA THR A 539 -20.73 21.98 10.48
C THR A 539 -20.17 23.41 10.56
N ALA A 540 -19.53 23.79 11.68
CA ALA A 540 -18.74 25.01 11.76
C ALA A 540 -17.44 24.92 10.94
N ASN A 541 -16.88 23.71 10.79
CA ASN A 541 -15.81 23.45 9.84
C ASN A 541 -16.41 23.29 8.43
N PRO A 542 -16.05 24.14 7.46
CA PRO A 542 -16.54 24.05 6.08
C PRO A 542 -16.21 22.72 5.39
N ASN A 543 -15.18 22.01 5.85
CA ASN A 543 -14.75 20.72 5.30
C ASN A 543 -15.45 19.53 5.98
N TYR A 544 -16.28 19.76 7.00
CA TYR A 544 -17.02 18.68 7.66
C TYR A 544 -18.29 18.34 6.89
N ALA A 545 -18.40 17.09 6.46
CA ALA A 545 -19.53 16.56 5.70
C ALA A 545 -20.34 15.55 6.53
N VAL A 546 -21.63 15.48 6.24
CA VAL A 546 -22.60 14.59 6.88
C VAL A 546 -23.42 13.91 5.78
N GLY A 547 -23.48 12.59 5.81
CA GLY A 547 -24.35 11.80 4.94
C GLY A 547 -24.73 10.46 5.57
N ARG A 548 -25.44 9.64 4.79
CA ARG A 548 -26.02 8.36 5.24
C ARG A 548 -24.97 7.33 5.64
N LEU A 549 -23.80 7.35 5.02
CA LEU A 549 -22.71 6.39 5.24
C LEU A 549 -21.76 6.81 6.35
N GLY A 550 -21.76 8.09 6.75
CA GLY A 550 -20.89 8.60 7.80
C GLY A 550 -20.86 10.12 7.85
N SER A 551 -20.12 10.65 8.82
CA SER A 551 -19.84 12.07 8.95
C SER A 551 -18.39 12.26 9.34
N GLY A 552 -17.69 13.18 8.69
CA GLY A 552 -16.25 13.29 8.80
C GLY A 552 -15.70 14.50 8.05
N ILE A 553 -14.40 14.72 8.20
CA ILE A 553 -13.70 15.84 7.57
C ILE A 553 -13.20 15.39 6.19
N GLY A 554 -13.41 16.25 5.19
CA GLY A 554 -12.85 16.12 3.85
C GLY A 554 -11.69 17.09 3.62
N SER A 555 -11.46 17.41 2.35
CA SER A 555 -10.46 18.39 1.93
C SER A 555 -10.97 19.17 0.73
N GLU A 556 -10.49 20.41 0.56
CA GLU A 556 -10.71 21.19 -0.67
C GLU A 556 -10.04 20.56 -1.90
N HIS A 557 -9.07 19.66 -1.68
CA HIS A 557 -8.42 18.84 -2.70
C HIS A 557 -9.40 17.93 -3.47
N THR A 558 -10.51 17.56 -2.83
CA THR A 558 -11.50 16.60 -3.33
C THR A 558 -12.86 17.24 -3.57
N PRO A 559 -13.78 16.59 -4.30
CA PRO A 559 -15.11 17.16 -4.52
C PRO A 559 -15.78 17.60 -3.21
N LYS A 560 -16.37 18.79 -3.23
CA LYS A 560 -16.99 19.39 -2.04
C LYS A 560 -18.01 18.44 -1.40
N GLY A 561 -17.88 18.25 -0.09
CA GLY A 561 -18.77 17.40 0.71
C GLY A 561 -18.35 15.94 0.78
N TYR A 562 -17.20 15.56 0.20
CA TYR A 562 -16.65 14.21 0.36
C TYR A 562 -15.96 14.08 1.73
N ILE A 563 -15.95 12.86 2.26
CA ILE A 563 -15.25 12.51 3.50
C ILE A 563 -13.99 11.74 3.15
N TRP A 564 -12.90 12.00 3.86
CA TRP A 564 -11.68 11.21 3.76
C TRP A 564 -11.61 10.17 4.88
N PRO A 565 -11.32 8.89 4.57
CA PRO A 565 -11.11 7.87 5.60
C PRO A 565 -10.02 8.23 6.62
N LEU A 566 -8.99 8.98 6.23
CA LEU A 566 -7.95 9.45 7.15
C LEU A 566 -8.51 10.22 8.35
N SER A 567 -9.49 11.11 8.12
CA SER A 567 -10.07 11.91 9.22
C SER A 567 -10.90 11.06 10.17
N LEU A 568 -11.65 10.09 9.65
CA LEU A 568 -12.42 9.13 10.46
C LEU A 568 -11.49 8.27 11.32
N ILE A 569 -10.43 7.73 10.72
CA ILE A 569 -9.44 6.92 11.45
C ILE A 569 -8.78 7.76 12.54
N MET A 570 -8.39 8.99 12.22
CA MET A 570 -7.76 9.90 13.18
C MET A 570 -8.73 10.28 14.31
N GLN A 571 -10.01 10.49 14.00
CA GLN A 571 -11.07 10.71 15.00
C GLN A 571 -11.15 9.53 15.96
N GLY A 572 -11.10 8.30 15.45
CA GLY A 572 -11.07 7.08 16.26
C GLY A 572 -9.82 6.96 17.13
N LEU A 573 -8.63 7.18 16.56
CA LEU A 573 -7.34 7.12 17.26
C LEU A 573 -7.20 8.14 18.40
N THR A 574 -7.88 9.28 18.26
CA THR A 574 -7.87 10.37 19.26
C THR A 574 -9.12 10.39 20.14
N SER A 575 -9.98 9.38 20.03
CA SER A 575 -11.14 9.21 20.90
C SER A 575 -10.75 8.67 22.28
N SER A 576 -11.47 9.11 23.32
CA SER A 576 -11.43 8.51 24.65
C SER A 576 -12.46 7.38 24.84
N SER A 577 -13.29 7.10 23.83
CA SER A 577 -14.33 6.05 23.89
C SER A 577 -13.75 4.63 23.80
N PRO A 578 -14.40 3.60 24.36
CA PRO A 578 -13.97 2.21 24.18
C PRO A 578 -14.09 1.71 22.73
N ALA A 579 -13.26 0.74 22.32
CA ALA A 579 -13.17 0.27 20.93
C ALA A 579 -14.42 -0.43 20.36
N ASP A 580 -15.26 -1.01 21.21
CA ASP A 580 -16.45 -1.77 20.79
C ASP A 580 -17.77 -1.00 21.02
N SER A 581 -17.70 0.28 21.40
CA SER A 581 -18.89 1.08 21.72
C SER A 581 -18.64 2.58 21.58
N GLY A 582 -19.67 3.36 21.23
CA GLY A 582 -19.52 4.81 21.08
C GLY A 582 -18.67 5.17 19.86
N GLU A 583 -17.91 6.25 19.94
CA GLU A 583 -17.29 6.89 18.78
C GLU A 583 -16.40 5.93 17.97
N GLN A 584 -15.55 5.11 18.60
CA GLN A 584 -14.66 4.19 17.88
C GLN A 584 -15.42 3.12 17.07
N ALA A 585 -16.55 2.63 17.58
CA ALA A 585 -17.39 1.66 16.87
C ALA A 585 -18.13 2.30 15.69
N ASP A 586 -18.61 3.54 15.86
CA ASP A 586 -19.26 4.30 14.79
C ASP A 586 -18.28 4.61 13.65
N ILE A 587 -17.01 4.92 13.97
CA ILE A 587 -15.94 5.10 12.99
C ILE A 587 -15.67 3.82 12.19
N VAL A 588 -15.52 2.66 12.86
CA VAL A 588 -15.32 1.38 12.14
C VAL A 588 -16.50 1.10 11.21
N LYS A 589 -17.73 1.35 11.67
CA LYS A 589 -18.92 1.18 10.84
C LYS A 589 -18.92 2.10 9.61
N ALA A 590 -18.54 3.37 9.76
CA ALA A 590 -18.46 4.32 8.65
C ALA A 590 -17.39 3.90 7.62
N LEU A 591 -16.23 3.43 8.07
CA LEU A 591 -15.15 2.95 7.20
C LEU A 591 -15.53 1.67 6.42
N LEU A 592 -16.25 0.75 7.06
CA LEU A 592 -16.80 -0.42 6.35
C LEU A 592 -17.89 -0.03 5.34
N ALA A 593 -18.68 0.99 5.67
CA ALA A 593 -19.71 1.50 4.77
C ALA A 593 -19.15 2.30 3.59
N SER A 594 -17.90 2.76 3.65
CA SER A 594 -17.24 3.45 2.53
C SER A 594 -16.60 2.51 1.51
N ASP A 595 -16.43 1.22 1.82
CA ASP A 595 -15.85 0.22 0.90
C ASP A 595 -16.80 -0.06 -0.28
N PRO A 596 -16.44 0.23 -1.55
CA PRO A 596 -17.24 -0.07 -2.74
C PRO A 596 -17.29 -1.57 -3.08
N GLY A 597 -16.56 -2.41 -2.35
CA GLY A 597 -16.44 -3.87 -2.52
C GLY A 597 -15.05 -4.33 -2.96
N ASP A 598 -14.05 -3.44 -2.98
CA ASP A 598 -12.66 -3.77 -3.31
C ASP A 598 -11.81 -4.06 -2.06
N HIS A 599 -12.38 -3.86 -0.87
CA HIS A 599 -11.75 -4.09 0.43
C HIS A 599 -10.53 -3.22 0.67
N LEU A 600 -10.52 -2.01 0.11
CA LEU A 600 -9.53 -0.98 0.39
C LEU A 600 -10.23 0.31 0.84
N LEU A 601 -9.45 1.15 1.50
CA LEU A 601 -9.83 2.54 1.76
C LEU A 601 -9.22 3.44 0.70
N HIS A 602 -10.00 4.44 0.31
CA HIS A 602 -9.71 5.40 -0.75
C HIS A 602 -9.28 6.75 -0.17
N GLU A 603 -8.93 7.69 -1.04
CA GLU A 603 -8.62 9.06 -0.62
C GLU A 603 -9.85 9.74 -0.02
N SER A 604 -10.96 9.76 -0.77
CA SER A 604 -12.21 10.36 -0.32
C SER A 604 -13.43 9.65 -0.91
N TYR A 605 -14.60 9.81 -0.31
CA TYR A 605 -15.86 9.24 -0.80
C TYR A 605 -17.06 10.17 -0.55
N ASP A 606 -18.08 10.07 -1.42
CA ASP A 606 -19.38 10.72 -1.24
C ASP A 606 -20.09 10.07 -0.03
N PRO A 607 -20.44 10.84 1.03
CA PRO A 607 -21.00 10.28 2.25
C PRO A 607 -22.41 9.69 2.07
N ASP A 608 -23.01 9.80 0.88
CA ASP A 608 -24.27 9.17 0.51
C ASP A 608 -24.13 8.04 -0.53
N ASP A 609 -22.95 7.86 -1.14
CA ASP A 609 -22.71 6.86 -2.20
C ASP A 609 -21.25 6.37 -2.25
N GLN A 610 -20.98 5.22 -1.63
CA GLN A 610 -19.65 4.58 -1.58
C GLN A 610 -19.04 4.27 -2.96
N LYS A 611 -19.83 4.25 -4.03
CA LYS A 611 -19.30 4.03 -5.40
C LYS A 611 -18.66 5.27 -6.01
N LYS A 612 -18.83 6.44 -5.38
CA LYS A 612 -18.18 7.69 -5.77
C LYS A 612 -17.05 7.98 -4.81
N PHE A 613 -15.84 7.64 -5.23
CA PHE A 613 -14.63 7.87 -4.46
C PHE A 613 -13.49 8.36 -5.36
N THR A 614 -12.43 8.84 -4.74
CA THR A 614 -11.18 9.25 -5.43
C THR A 614 -10.03 8.32 -5.03
N ARG A 615 -9.09 8.10 -5.96
CA ARG A 615 -7.90 7.24 -5.81
C ARG A 615 -8.21 5.77 -5.42
N PRO A 616 -8.34 4.85 -6.40
CA PRO A 616 -8.61 3.43 -6.15
C PRO A 616 -7.48 2.66 -5.46
N ASP A 617 -6.23 3.15 -5.56
CA ASP A 617 -5.07 2.52 -4.90
C ASP A 617 -4.28 3.60 -4.17
N PHE A 618 -4.55 3.76 -2.89
CA PHE A 618 -3.86 4.71 -2.03
C PHE A 618 -3.40 4.02 -0.74
N GLY A 619 -2.09 3.86 -0.57
CA GLY A 619 -1.55 3.06 0.53
C GLY A 619 -1.79 3.63 1.93
N TRP A 620 -1.82 4.95 2.05
CA TRP A 620 -1.80 5.60 3.35
C TRP A 620 -3.07 5.37 4.18
N PRO A 621 -4.31 5.60 3.67
CA PRO A 621 -5.52 5.27 4.40
C PRO A 621 -5.57 3.82 4.89
N ASN A 622 -5.13 2.89 4.04
CA ASN A 622 -5.08 1.46 4.32
C ASN A 622 -4.09 1.11 5.44
N ALA A 623 -2.90 1.70 5.42
CA ALA A 623 -1.91 1.54 6.47
C ALA A 623 -2.40 2.12 7.81
N LEU A 624 -2.93 3.35 7.80
CA LEU A 624 -3.40 4.01 9.02
C LEU A 624 -4.59 3.26 9.64
N PHE A 625 -5.49 2.73 8.81
CA PHE A 625 -6.59 1.87 9.28
C PHE A 625 -6.07 0.60 9.94
N SER A 626 -5.05 -0.03 9.36
CA SER A 626 -4.43 -1.22 9.92
C SER A 626 -3.84 -0.94 11.30
N GLU A 627 -3.14 0.20 11.47
CA GLU A 627 -2.67 0.66 12.78
C GLU A 627 -3.83 0.90 13.75
N TYR A 628 -4.89 1.58 13.30
CA TYR A 628 -6.07 1.83 14.13
C TYR A 628 -6.72 0.55 14.64
N ILE A 629 -6.91 -0.46 13.80
CA ILE A 629 -7.49 -1.74 14.22
C ILE A 629 -6.55 -2.49 15.18
N LEU A 630 -5.25 -2.56 14.88
CA LEU A 630 -4.27 -3.22 15.75
C LEU A 630 -4.26 -2.59 17.16
N VAL A 631 -4.30 -1.25 17.23
CA VAL A 631 -4.27 -0.50 18.50
C VAL A 631 -5.61 -0.57 19.23
N SER A 632 -6.72 -0.26 18.57
CA SER A 632 -8.06 -0.21 19.19
C SER A 632 -8.49 -1.58 19.71
N ARG A 633 -8.16 -2.67 19.00
CA ARG A 633 -8.40 -4.05 19.45
C ARG A 633 -7.36 -4.57 20.44
N LYS A 634 -6.42 -3.72 20.90
CA LYS A 634 -5.35 -4.05 21.86
C LYS A 634 -4.50 -5.25 21.44
N MET A 635 -4.35 -5.46 20.13
CA MET A 635 -3.49 -6.51 19.59
C MET A 635 -2.01 -6.13 19.70
N VAL A 636 -1.74 -4.82 19.71
CA VAL A 636 -0.43 -4.23 19.92
C VAL A 636 -0.50 -3.12 20.96
N THR A 637 0.63 -2.83 21.59
CA THR A 637 0.80 -1.60 22.37
C THR A 637 1.02 -0.45 21.40
N PRO A 638 0.39 0.73 21.58
CA PRO A 638 0.64 1.90 20.74
C PRO A 638 2.14 2.17 20.54
N LEU A 639 2.53 2.54 19.33
CA LEU A 639 3.91 2.93 19.06
C LEU A 639 4.33 4.09 19.99
N PRO A 640 5.60 4.12 20.42
CA PRO A 640 6.13 5.28 21.11
C PRO A 640 6.01 6.50 20.20
N VAL A 641 5.61 7.62 20.78
CA VAL A 641 5.58 8.93 20.14
C VAL A 641 6.41 9.89 21.00
N PRO A 642 7.21 10.79 20.42
CA PRO A 642 7.87 11.83 21.20
C PRO A 642 6.79 12.70 21.85
N VAL A 643 6.79 12.81 23.17
CA VAL A 643 5.78 13.61 23.89
C VAL A 643 6.37 14.97 24.20
N TRP A 644 5.74 16.02 23.70
CA TRP A 644 6.01 17.38 24.15
C TRP A 644 5.27 17.62 25.47
N LYS A 645 6.00 18.05 26.50
CA LYS A 645 5.43 18.41 27.79
C LYS A 645 5.46 19.93 27.91
N HIS A 646 4.28 20.54 27.88
CA HIS A 646 4.08 21.98 28.00
C HIS A 646 4.53 22.55 29.33
#